data_AF-A0A4D6HMB3-F1
#
_entry.id   AF-A0A4D6HMB3-F1
#
_cell.length_a   1.000
_cell.length_b   1.000
_cell.length_c   1.000
_cell.angle_alpha   90.00
_cell.angle_beta   90.00
_cell.angle_gamma   90.00
#
_symmetry.space_group_name_H-M   'P 1'
#
loop_
_entity.id
_entity.type
_entity.pdbx_description
1 polymer ?
#
loop_
_entity_poly.entity_id
_entity_poly.type
_entity_poly.pdbx_seq_one_letter_code
_entity_poly.pdbx_strand_id
1 'polypeptide(L)'
;MITRVAVCLVVVVLLGAIPAGVAGGSATAPTPETTATQHTLDAGINGGESAATPTVNRDATRLASTSDVLERTTTLRQLPAQPGTFETAMTFDVPEPMTGLEIDLESEAEVHTAEGFEATDRGTYRWDETTESPTVRFTMPANRTGTVDGHTSQPVAETAAMAPTSDGEHGYTFLETGEWGVVRVPTVGLSYRTATSDPIGIEETVTVDGPGTAGTELAVFGEVTEHERTVDGERIRLVVLEAADLRERPTEILDSLEAASERLDVGSSTTEAVIVAVPTDVDWGSRGLQYGPSDAWVVADAPLAEATNVWLHEYVHIRQRFANPGVGTASDSEWLIEAQAEYYAGLLAYEQELIPFREFSRLLERGTASPAADAVLVEPSTWGDSNANYRKGALVYGDLDRQLRLATDGDRSLDDVFRSLNAKDGQIREADVLEALERAGNPAIRERAERYTRTTETPEPWTRFEHRDAFDQPRATIEYGLGTDPIRVDDHPWERWDRTDIDGIDDRWRPDSGTDRGVLAVPAGERVTVPVAASNVGERAGTADVVLQAGGEIVAESQHHLESGEHASETLSWTPTDPGIYDVLVGDDRLTVVVRSTTSLTVTDLRVSPERIDPGESVTATATVTAGDDRPAAGTLEFQTAAETVSGQPIALAPGETGTVEVDLQFNEDGRYEIVAGGQSTTVTVGGVLGSIESMPGFGGIAGVVALAVALAVVLVGRRR
;
A
#
# COMPACT_ATOMS: atom_id res chain seq x y z
N MET A 1 24.97 -63.14 -12.74
CA MET A 1 23.80 -64.05 -12.66
C MET A 1 23.14 -63.87 -11.29
N ILE A 2 22.02 -63.15 -11.19
CA ILE A 2 21.09 -63.22 -10.04
C ILE A 2 19.69 -63.14 -10.64
N THR A 3 18.79 -64.08 -10.31
CA THR A 3 17.45 -64.17 -10.91
C THR A 3 16.53 -65.07 -10.05
N ARG A 4 15.22 -64.81 -10.12
CA ARG A 4 14.06 -65.56 -9.55
C ARG A 4 13.72 -65.15 -8.10
N VAL A 5 12.53 -64.65 -7.72
CA VAL A 5 11.09 -64.89 -8.06
C VAL A 5 10.43 -65.90 -7.10
N ALA A 6 9.36 -65.48 -6.38
CA ALA A 6 8.06 -66.19 -6.22
C ALA A 6 7.16 -65.79 -5.00
N VAL A 7 5.90 -65.37 -5.29
CA VAL A 7 4.62 -65.89 -4.73
C VAL A 7 4.04 -65.45 -3.34
N CYS A 8 2.96 -64.65 -3.43
CA CYS A 8 1.59 -64.67 -2.84
C CYS A 8 1.21 -65.35 -1.50
N LEU A 9 0.44 -64.62 -0.64
CA LEU A 9 -0.96 -64.83 -0.12
C LEU A 9 -1.30 -63.57 0.77
N VAL A 10 -2.51 -63.03 1.06
CA VAL A 10 -3.98 -63.34 0.93
C VAL A 10 -4.68 -63.91 2.21
N VAL A 11 -5.93 -63.45 2.47
CA VAL A 11 -6.84 -63.64 3.66
C VAL A 11 -6.59 -62.64 4.82
N VAL A 12 -7.48 -61.78 5.36
CA VAL A 12 -8.96 -61.56 5.48
C VAL A 12 -9.62 -62.03 6.80
N VAL A 13 -10.33 -61.11 7.50
CA VAL A 13 -11.51 -61.21 8.42
C VAL A 13 -11.49 -59.98 9.37
N LEU A 14 -12.49 -59.10 9.62
CA LEU A 14 -13.96 -58.98 9.43
C LEU A 14 -14.79 -59.21 10.72
N LEU A 15 -15.52 -58.18 11.20
CA LEU A 15 -16.73 -58.13 12.08
C LEU A 15 -16.87 -56.67 12.59
N GLY A 16 -18.02 -56.01 12.81
CA GLY A 16 -19.47 -56.25 12.68
C GLY A 16 -20.22 -55.11 13.43
N ALA A 17 -21.53 -54.80 13.28
CA ALA A 17 -22.63 -55.33 12.48
C ALA A 17 -23.81 -54.28 12.39
N ILE A 18 -24.94 -54.64 11.77
CA ILE A 18 -26.16 -53.84 11.46
C ILE A 18 -27.40 -54.73 11.81
N PRO A 19 -28.56 -54.29 12.39
CA PRO A 19 -29.76 -53.99 11.54
C PRO A 19 -31.01 -53.20 12.08
N ALA A 20 -31.79 -52.70 11.10
CA ALA A 20 -33.28 -52.76 10.92
C ALA A 20 -34.28 -51.73 11.52
N GLY A 21 -35.34 -51.47 10.71
CA GLY A 21 -36.61 -50.76 11.01
C GLY A 21 -36.78 -49.44 10.23
N VAL A 22 -37.46 -49.28 9.07
CA VAL A 22 -38.56 -49.96 8.31
C VAL A 22 -39.98 -49.34 8.46
N ALA A 23 -40.26 -48.37 7.58
CA ALA A 23 -41.50 -48.08 6.83
C ALA A 23 -42.83 -47.62 7.49
N GLY A 24 -43.48 -46.64 6.83
CA GLY A 24 -44.92 -46.28 6.93
C GLY A 24 -45.22 -44.90 7.57
N GLY A 25 -46.13 -44.06 7.06
CA GLY A 25 -46.83 -44.11 5.77
C GLY A 25 -48.06 -43.17 5.65
N SER A 26 -48.13 -42.39 4.55
CA SER A 26 -49.32 -41.81 3.89
C SER A 26 -50.23 -40.77 4.58
N ALA A 27 -50.51 -39.69 3.80
CA ALA A 27 -51.65 -38.76 3.89
C ALA A 27 -51.69 -37.78 5.11
N THR A 28 -52.35 -36.61 5.06
CA THR A 28 -53.32 -36.07 4.09
C THR A 28 -53.21 -34.53 4.00
N ALA A 29 -53.55 -33.91 2.86
CA ALA A 29 -53.83 -32.47 2.77
C ALA A 29 -55.23 -32.13 3.36
N PRO A 30 -55.57 -30.86 3.66
CA PRO A 30 -56.01 -29.96 2.58
C PRO A 30 -55.66 -28.45 2.75
N THR A 31 -55.64 -27.73 1.62
CA THR A 31 -55.83 -26.26 1.56
C THR A 31 -57.32 -25.90 1.71
N PRO A 32 -57.64 -24.68 2.18
CA PRO A 32 -58.20 -23.64 1.30
C PRO A 32 -57.41 -22.31 1.42
N GLU A 33 -57.07 -21.58 0.36
CA GLU A 33 -57.88 -20.89 -0.67
C GLU A 33 -58.46 -19.53 -0.26
N THR A 34 -58.13 -18.51 -1.08
CA THR A 34 -58.83 -17.21 -1.27
C THR A 34 -58.81 -16.22 -0.08
N THR A 35 -58.94 -14.90 -0.28
CA THR A 35 -59.45 -14.17 -1.46
C THR A 35 -58.57 -12.96 -1.82
N ALA A 36 -58.44 -12.67 -3.12
CA ALA A 36 -57.78 -11.47 -3.63
C ALA A 36 -58.76 -10.30 -3.80
N THR A 37 -58.28 -9.06 -3.64
CA THR A 37 -58.92 -7.85 -4.18
C THR A 37 -57.92 -7.06 -5.01
N GLN A 38 -58.43 -6.41 -6.06
CA GLN A 38 -57.62 -5.84 -7.14
C GLN A 38 -57.62 -4.30 -7.15
N HIS A 39 -56.73 -3.75 -7.97
CA HIS A 39 -56.95 -2.61 -8.86
C HIS A 39 -56.78 -1.15 -8.35
N THR A 40 -55.63 -0.58 -8.74
CA THR A 40 -55.43 0.72 -9.44
C THR A 40 -55.63 2.09 -8.76
N LEU A 41 -54.50 2.81 -8.72
CA LEU A 41 -54.23 4.15 -9.29
C LEU A 41 -54.50 5.47 -8.52
N ASP A 42 -53.67 6.44 -8.91
CA ASP A 42 -53.73 7.90 -8.80
C ASP A 42 -53.53 8.63 -7.45
N ALA A 43 -52.27 9.05 -7.27
CA ALA A 43 -51.84 10.45 -7.06
C ALA A 43 -52.43 11.29 -5.90
N GLY A 44 -51.56 11.64 -4.94
CA GLY A 44 -51.80 12.70 -3.97
C GLY A 44 -50.50 13.19 -3.30
N ILE A 45 -49.95 14.32 -3.74
CA ILE A 45 -48.78 14.96 -3.12
C ILE A 45 -49.25 15.81 -1.94
N ASN A 46 -48.72 15.56 -0.73
CA ASN A 46 -48.20 16.60 0.19
C ASN A 46 -47.71 16.03 1.54
N GLY A 47 -46.52 16.48 1.95
CA GLY A 47 -46.18 16.84 3.33
C GLY A 47 -46.33 15.80 4.45
N GLY A 48 -45.22 15.16 4.80
CA GLY A 48 -45.02 14.50 6.09
C GLY A 48 -43.53 14.42 6.41
N GLU A 49 -43.14 14.80 7.62
CA GLU A 49 -41.78 14.63 8.11
C GLU A 49 -41.47 13.13 8.24
N SER A 50 -40.30 12.71 7.74
CA SER A 50 -39.75 11.39 8.01
C SER A 50 -38.26 11.56 8.24
N ALA A 51 -37.72 10.94 9.29
CA ALA A 51 -36.28 10.85 9.46
C ALA A 51 -35.70 10.11 8.26
N ALA A 52 -34.77 10.76 7.55
CA ALA A 52 -33.92 10.11 6.58
C ALA A 52 -32.69 9.62 7.35
N THR A 53 -32.65 8.32 7.64
CA THR A 53 -31.39 7.67 8.03
C THR A 53 -30.36 7.95 6.92
N PRO A 54 -29.12 8.35 7.26
CA PRO A 54 -28.06 8.44 6.26
C PRO A 54 -27.66 7.01 5.86
N THR A 55 -28.41 6.42 4.93
CA THR A 55 -28.00 5.18 4.28
C THR A 55 -26.80 5.51 3.41
N VAL A 56 -25.59 5.37 3.98
CA VAL A 56 -24.33 5.46 3.22
C VAL A 56 -24.28 4.25 2.30
N ASN A 57 -24.87 4.42 1.12
CA ASN A 57 -24.94 3.40 0.09
C ASN A 57 -23.58 3.32 -0.61
N ARG A 58 -22.58 2.78 0.09
CA ARG A 58 -21.40 2.19 -0.55
C ARG A 58 -21.93 1.04 -1.40
N ASP A 59 -22.18 1.32 -2.68
CA ASP A 59 -22.54 0.29 -3.65
C ASP A 59 -21.34 -0.64 -3.82
N ALA A 60 -21.31 -1.67 -2.97
CA ALA A 60 -20.44 -2.83 -3.07
C ALA A 60 -20.80 -3.65 -4.32
N THR A 61 -20.56 -3.04 -5.48
CA THR A 61 -20.31 -3.78 -6.71
C THR A 61 -19.07 -4.60 -6.43
N ARG A 62 -19.24 -5.91 -6.26
CA ARG A 62 -18.11 -6.83 -6.38
C ARG A 62 -17.52 -6.61 -7.77
N LEU A 63 -16.33 -6.01 -7.82
CA LEU A 63 -15.47 -6.13 -8.98
C LEU A 63 -15.08 -7.61 -9.12
N ALA A 64 -14.62 -8.01 -10.30
CA ALA A 64 -14.17 -9.39 -10.47
C ALA A 64 -12.99 -9.68 -9.55
N SER A 65 -12.91 -10.93 -9.05
CA SER A 65 -11.72 -11.43 -8.37
C SER A 65 -10.52 -11.27 -9.29
N THR A 66 -9.64 -10.30 -9.01
CA THR A 66 -8.43 -10.12 -9.80
C THR A 66 -7.54 -11.35 -9.67
N SER A 67 -6.77 -11.67 -10.71
CA SER A 67 -5.91 -12.86 -10.68
C SER A 67 -4.70 -12.74 -9.74
N ASP A 68 -4.42 -11.55 -9.20
CA ASP A 68 -3.13 -11.20 -8.60
C ASP A 68 -3.20 -10.27 -7.38
N VAL A 69 -4.37 -9.98 -6.83
CA VAL A 69 -4.53 -9.25 -5.56
C VAL A 69 -5.37 -10.05 -4.57
N LEU A 70 -4.89 -10.14 -3.33
CA LEU A 70 -5.64 -10.64 -2.18
C LEU A 70 -6.47 -9.50 -1.57
N GLU A 71 -7.77 -9.50 -1.78
CA GLU A 71 -8.68 -8.52 -1.17
C GLU A 71 -8.99 -8.94 0.27
N ARG A 72 -8.75 -8.05 1.26
CA ARG A 72 -9.12 -8.25 2.67
C ARG A 72 -10.16 -7.22 3.10
N THR A 73 -11.37 -7.68 3.40
CA THR A 73 -12.41 -6.86 4.05
C THR A 73 -12.40 -7.09 5.56
N THR A 74 -12.08 -6.04 6.32
CA THR A 74 -12.20 -5.98 7.78
C THR A 74 -13.47 -5.23 8.15
N THR A 75 -14.43 -5.90 8.77
CA THR A 75 -15.66 -5.30 9.30
C THR A 75 -15.65 -5.29 10.83
N LEU A 76 -15.80 -4.11 11.40
CA LEU A 76 -15.72 -3.83 12.84
C LEU A 76 -17.11 -3.54 13.40
N ARG A 77 -17.44 -4.10 14.56
CA ARG A 77 -18.79 -4.05 15.12
C ARG A 77 -18.76 -3.77 16.62
N GLN A 78 -19.31 -2.62 17.00
CA GLN A 78 -19.47 -2.22 18.40
C GLN A 78 -20.32 -3.25 19.16
N LEU A 79 -20.03 -3.46 20.45
CA LEU A 79 -20.83 -4.30 21.33
C LEU A 79 -21.38 -3.50 22.53
N PRO A 80 -22.45 -2.69 22.37
CA PRO A 80 -23.02 -1.84 23.43
C PRO A 80 -23.33 -2.51 24.79
N ALA A 81 -23.49 -3.83 24.82
CA ALA A 81 -23.70 -4.59 26.05
C ALA A 81 -22.40 -5.02 26.76
N GLN A 82 -21.23 -4.78 26.15
CA GLN A 82 -19.89 -5.12 26.63
C GLN A 82 -18.89 -3.97 26.37
N PRO A 83 -19.05 -2.79 27.01
CA PRO A 83 -18.19 -1.64 26.78
C PRO A 83 -16.69 -1.95 26.91
N GLY A 84 -15.90 -1.39 25.99
CA GLY A 84 -14.46 -1.61 25.91
C GLY A 84 -14.06 -2.88 25.14
N THR A 85 -15.01 -3.54 24.45
CA THR A 85 -14.78 -4.71 23.59
C THR A 85 -15.57 -4.57 22.29
N PHE A 86 -14.94 -4.88 21.16
CA PHE A 86 -15.57 -4.88 19.84
C PHE A 86 -15.39 -6.24 19.15
N GLU A 87 -16.30 -6.58 18.23
CA GLU A 87 -16.17 -7.73 17.34
C GLU A 87 -15.55 -7.29 16.01
N THR A 88 -14.69 -8.14 15.45
CA THR A 88 -14.08 -7.99 14.14
C THR A 88 -14.41 -9.23 13.31
N ALA A 89 -14.74 -9.00 12.04
CA ALA A 89 -14.80 -10.02 11.00
C ALA A 89 -13.80 -9.68 9.90
N MET A 90 -12.79 -10.54 9.71
CA MET A 90 -11.88 -10.45 8.57
C MET A 90 -12.28 -11.48 7.54
N THR A 91 -12.70 -11.00 6.37
CA THR A 91 -13.01 -11.81 5.18
C THR A 91 -11.87 -11.60 4.19
N PHE A 92 -11.42 -12.67 3.56
CA PHE A 92 -10.43 -12.64 2.49
C PHE A 92 -11.08 -13.20 1.23
N ASP A 93 -10.89 -12.57 0.08
CA ASP A 93 -11.26 -13.14 -1.22
C ASP A 93 -9.97 -13.55 -1.92
N VAL A 94 -9.74 -14.86 -2.05
CA VAL A 94 -8.41 -15.43 -2.36
C VAL A 94 -8.23 -15.63 -3.88
N PRO A 95 -7.24 -14.99 -4.53
CA PRO A 95 -7.04 -15.09 -5.97
C PRO A 95 -6.53 -16.47 -6.40
N GLU A 96 -6.95 -16.94 -7.58
CA GLU A 96 -6.73 -18.32 -8.08
C GLU A 96 -5.27 -18.84 -8.00
N PRO A 97 -4.20 -18.03 -8.20
CA PRO A 97 -2.83 -18.53 -8.12
C PRO A 97 -2.34 -18.87 -6.70
N MET A 98 -3.05 -18.42 -5.66
CA MET A 98 -2.71 -18.76 -4.27
C MET A 98 -3.08 -20.21 -3.96
N THR A 99 -2.07 -20.99 -3.60
CA THR A 99 -2.14 -22.41 -3.20
C THR A 99 -2.00 -22.59 -1.67
N GLY A 100 -2.31 -21.53 -0.94
CA GLY A 100 -2.26 -21.51 0.52
C GLY A 100 -2.16 -20.10 1.07
N LEU A 101 -2.97 -19.84 2.10
CA LEU A 101 -2.92 -18.66 2.95
C LEU A 101 -2.83 -19.13 4.40
N GLU A 102 -2.05 -18.43 5.21
CA GLU A 102 -1.96 -18.55 6.66
C GLU A 102 -1.99 -17.14 7.26
N ILE A 103 -2.82 -16.95 8.28
CA ILE A 103 -3.04 -15.68 8.96
C ILE A 103 -2.67 -15.82 10.44
N ASP A 104 -2.02 -14.81 11.01
CA ASP A 104 -1.64 -14.74 12.42
C ASP A 104 -2.32 -13.54 13.09
N LEU A 105 -3.17 -13.80 14.08
CA LEU A 105 -3.96 -12.78 14.78
C LEU A 105 -3.28 -12.34 16.08
N GLU A 106 -3.39 -11.05 16.40
CA GLU A 106 -2.91 -10.45 17.66
C GLU A 106 -3.31 -11.31 18.88
N SER A 107 -2.38 -11.53 19.81
CA SER A 107 -2.51 -12.57 20.85
C SER A 107 -3.65 -12.39 21.87
N GLU A 108 -4.31 -11.23 21.81
CA GLU A 108 -5.49 -10.79 22.56
C GLU A 108 -6.82 -11.19 21.91
N ALA A 109 -6.84 -11.58 20.63
CA ALA A 109 -8.05 -11.88 19.88
C ALA A 109 -8.77 -13.16 20.38
N GLU A 110 -9.99 -13.02 20.90
CA GLU A 110 -10.83 -14.16 21.26
C GLU A 110 -11.65 -14.61 20.03
N VAL A 111 -11.11 -15.59 19.30
CA VAL A 111 -11.75 -16.12 18.08
C VAL A 111 -13.03 -16.91 18.40
N HIS A 112 -14.10 -16.57 17.69
CA HIS A 112 -15.44 -17.15 17.82
C HIS A 112 -15.76 -18.12 16.68
N THR A 113 -15.39 -17.79 15.45
CA THR A 113 -15.56 -18.65 14.26
C THR A 113 -14.39 -18.45 13.29
N ALA A 114 -13.97 -19.52 12.64
CA ALA A 114 -12.97 -19.51 11.57
C ALA A 114 -13.53 -20.37 10.42
N GLU A 115 -14.30 -19.75 9.53
CA GLU A 115 -14.93 -20.40 8.39
C GLU A 115 -13.95 -20.41 7.20
N GLY A 116 -13.71 -21.56 6.59
CA GLY A 116 -12.65 -21.73 5.58
C GLY A 116 -11.22 -21.82 6.14
N PHE A 117 -11.06 -21.86 7.47
CA PHE A 117 -9.77 -21.80 8.17
C PHE A 117 -9.62 -22.94 9.19
N GLU A 118 -8.50 -23.66 9.16
CA GLU A 118 -8.08 -24.61 10.21
C GLU A 118 -7.04 -23.96 11.14
N ALA A 119 -7.25 -24.01 12.46
CA ALA A 119 -6.28 -23.51 13.42
C ALA A 119 -5.02 -24.39 13.46
N THR A 120 -3.86 -23.82 13.20
CA THR A 120 -2.57 -24.55 13.17
C THR A 120 -1.83 -24.44 14.50
N ASP A 121 -1.76 -23.24 15.07
CA ASP A 121 -1.11 -22.94 16.35
C ASP A 121 -1.92 -21.86 17.14
N ARG A 122 -1.39 -21.32 18.25
CA ARG A 122 -2.11 -20.32 19.06
C ARG A 122 -2.09 -18.94 18.37
N GLY A 123 -3.18 -18.60 17.69
CA GLY A 123 -3.37 -17.33 16.98
C GLY A 123 -3.27 -17.47 15.46
N THR A 124 -2.68 -18.58 15.01
CA THR A 124 -2.39 -18.87 13.61
C THR A 124 -3.46 -19.77 12.99
N TYR A 125 -3.99 -19.37 11.83
CA TYR A 125 -5.07 -20.04 11.10
C TYR A 125 -4.70 -20.21 9.63
N ARG A 126 -4.84 -21.41 9.09
CA ARG A 126 -4.48 -21.75 7.71
C ARG A 126 -5.73 -22.03 6.89
N TRP A 127 -5.81 -21.43 5.70
CA TRP A 127 -6.89 -21.62 4.74
C TRP A 127 -7.00 -23.09 4.30
N ASP A 128 -8.25 -23.56 4.12
CA ASP A 128 -8.58 -24.94 3.75
C ASP A 128 -8.36 -25.29 2.26
N GLU A 129 -7.91 -24.32 1.44
CA GLU A 129 -7.65 -24.44 0.00
C GLU A 129 -8.90 -24.79 -0.85
N THR A 130 -10.11 -24.56 -0.31
CA THR A 130 -11.40 -24.89 -0.98
C THR A 130 -12.53 -23.87 -0.77
N THR A 131 -12.51 -23.09 0.31
CA THR A 131 -13.49 -22.02 0.57
C THR A 131 -13.07 -20.76 -0.17
N GLU A 132 -13.92 -20.23 -1.04
CA GLU A 132 -13.62 -19.06 -1.91
C GLU A 132 -13.36 -17.78 -1.09
N SER A 133 -14.22 -17.48 -0.11
CA SER A 133 -14.14 -16.28 0.76
C SER A 133 -13.97 -16.67 2.24
N PRO A 134 -12.80 -17.18 2.68
CA PRO A 134 -12.62 -17.61 4.07
C PRO A 134 -12.70 -16.42 5.04
N THR A 135 -13.32 -16.65 6.21
CA THR A 135 -13.70 -15.60 7.17
C THR A 135 -13.36 -15.99 8.60
N VAL A 136 -12.62 -15.14 9.32
CA VAL A 136 -12.43 -15.28 10.77
C VAL A 136 -13.19 -14.18 11.52
N ARG A 137 -13.85 -14.55 12.64
CA ARG A 137 -14.55 -13.61 13.53
C ARG A 137 -14.05 -13.75 14.95
N PHE A 138 -13.76 -12.63 15.59
CA PHE A 138 -13.14 -12.57 16.92
C PHE A 138 -13.54 -11.30 17.65
N THR A 139 -13.35 -11.27 18.96
CA THR A 139 -13.44 -10.03 19.76
C THR A 139 -12.08 -9.58 20.26
N MET A 140 -11.92 -8.26 20.43
CA MET A 140 -10.71 -7.64 20.99
C MET A 140 -11.04 -6.53 21.99
N PRO A 141 -10.14 -6.27 22.97
CA PRO A 141 -10.27 -5.13 23.86
C PRO A 141 -9.95 -3.82 23.11
N ALA A 142 -10.91 -2.90 23.13
CA ALA A 142 -10.77 -1.55 22.58
C ALA A 142 -9.85 -0.67 23.42
N ASN A 143 -10.04 -0.71 24.74
CA ASN A 143 -9.54 0.33 25.63
C ASN A 143 -8.03 0.21 25.83
N ARG A 144 -7.31 1.31 25.57
CA ARG A 144 -5.86 1.46 25.81
C ARG A 144 -5.62 2.72 26.64
N THR A 145 -4.62 2.67 27.51
CA THR A 145 -4.24 3.77 28.41
C THR A 145 -2.73 3.88 28.53
N GLY A 146 -2.24 5.10 28.68
CA GLY A 146 -0.82 5.42 28.85
C GLY A 146 -0.25 6.21 27.69
N THR A 147 1.00 6.65 27.87
CA THR A 147 1.77 7.41 26.89
C THR A 147 2.20 6.50 25.75
N VAL A 148 1.88 6.88 24.51
CA VAL A 148 2.58 6.34 23.33
C VAL A 148 3.90 7.10 23.26
N ASP A 149 4.94 6.55 23.90
CA ASP A 149 6.28 7.13 23.87
C ASP A 149 6.81 7.17 22.42
N GLY A 150 6.69 8.34 21.78
CA GLY A 150 7.30 8.67 20.49
C GLY A 150 6.99 7.69 19.36
N HIS A 151 5.73 7.62 18.92
CA HIS A 151 5.28 7.04 17.64
C HIS A 151 6.01 5.77 17.17
N THR A 152 6.22 4.79 18.07
CA THR A 152 6.88 3.53 17.72
C THR A 152 6.03 2.32 18.09
N SER A 153 5.43 1.67 17.09
CA SER A 153 4.78 0.37 17.23
C SER A 153 5.82 -0.76 17.34
N GLN A 154 6.67 -0.70 18.36
CA GLN A 154 7.43 -1.84 18.85
C GLN A 154 6.51 -2.66 19.77
N PRO A 155 6.09 -3.89 19.42
CA PRO A 155 5.34 -4.75 20.33
C PRO A 155 6.26 -5.23 21.46
N VAL A 156 6.31 -4.47 22.54
CA VAL A 156 7.04 -4.83 23.77
C VAL A 156 6.40 -6.10 24.34
N ALA A 157 7.07 -7.24 24.13
CA ALA A 157 6.51 -8.56 24.42
C ALA A 157 5.92 -8.66 25.84
N GLU A 158 4.60 -8.81 25.93
CA GLU A 158 3.83 -8.76 27.18
C GLU A 158 4.33 -9.78 28.21
N THR A 159 5.15 -9.30 29.15
CA THR A 159 5.77 -10.12 30.19
C THR A 159 5.56 -9.55 31.60
N ALA A 160 4.59 -8.65 31.75
CA ALA A 160 3.98 -8.32 33.03
C ALA A 160 2.53 -7.88 32.86
N ALA A 161 1.58 -8.61 33.45
CA ALA A 161 0.27 -8.04 33.78
C ALA A 161 0.49 -6.95 34.85
N MET A 162 0.55 -5.68 34.43
CA MET A 162 0.87 -4.59 35.35
C MET A 162 -0.29 -4.34 36.32
N ALA A 163 -0.02 -4.55 37.60
CA ALA A 163 -0.90 -4.06 38.67
C ALA A 163 -0.78 -2.52 38.75
N PRO A 164 -1.87 -1.79 39.06
CA PRO A 164 -1.87 -0.34 39.00
C PRO A 164 -0.89 0.28 40.01
N THR A 165 0.11 1.00 39.49
CA THR A 165 1.01 1.87 40.26
C THR A 165 0.56 3.32 40.13
N SER A 166 0.59 4.06 41.24
CA SER A 166 -0.05 5.38 41.36
C SER A 166 0.81 6.55 40.89
N ASP A 167 0.13 7.53 40.30
CA ASP A 167 0.51 8.94 40.12
C ASP A 167 1.60 9.22 39.08
N GLY A 168 1.30 8.97 37.81
CA GLY A 168 2.01 9.51 36.64
C GLY A 168 1.52 8.89 35.33
N GLU A 169 0.90 9.70 34.46
CA GLU A 169 0.47 9.38 33.07
C GLU A 169 -0.43 8.13 32.92
N HIS A 170 -1.76 8.34 32.97
CA HIS A 170 -2.75 7.25 33.03
C HIS A 170 -4.00 7.45 32.13
N GLY A 171 -4.01 8.43 31.24
CA GLY A 171 -5.17 8.72 30.38
C GLY A 171 -5.37 7.71 29.23
N TYR A 172 -6.54 7.74 28.61
CA TYR A 172 -6.89 6.89 27.46
C TYR A 172 -6.14 7.29 26.18
N THR A 173 -5.79 6.27 25.39
CA THR A 173 -5.25 6.35 24.03
C THR A 173 -6.32 5.95 23.01
N PHE A 174 -7.12 4.94 23.40
CA PHE A 174 -8.27 4.40 22.66
C PHE A 174 -9.36 4.02 23.66
N LEU A 175 -10.62 4.25 23.31
CA LEU A 175 -11.76 4.10 24.22
C LEU A 175 -13.02 3.69 23.47
N GLU A 176 -13.73 2.70 23.99
CA GLU A 176 -15.08 2.32 23.59
C GLU A 176 -15.98 2.32 24.84
N THR A 177 -17.13 2.98 24.75
CA THR A 177 -17.99 3.34 25.90
C THR A 177 -19.29 2.55 25.99
N GLY A 178 -19.64 1.81 24.93
CA GLY A 178 -20.96 1.21 24.69
C GLY A 178 -21.95 2.14 23.98
N GLU A 179 -21.69 3.44 23.89
CA GLU A 179 -22.50 4.42 23.14
C GLU A 179 -21.74 4.93 21.91
N TRP A 180 -20.46 5.23 22.07
CA TRP A 180 -19.50 5.58 21.00
C TRP A 180 -18.09 5.05 21.32
N GLY A 181 -17.17 5.10 20.37
CA GLY A 181 -15.76 4.80 20.62
C GLY A 181 -14.81 5.22 19.50
N VAL A 182 -13.52 5.30 19.82
CA VAL A 182 -12.41 5.35 18.87
C VAL A 182 -11.45 4.23 19.20
N VAL A 183 -11.23 3.33 18.24
CA VAL A 183 -10.49 2.07 18.41
C VAL A 183 -9.46 1.90 17.28
N ARG A 184 -8.45 1.06 17.53
CA ARG A 184 -7.53 0.60 16.48
C ARG A 184 -8.24 -0.41 15.58
N VAL A 185 -7.97 -0.37 14.29
CA VAL A 185 -8.23 -1.51 13.39
C VAL A 185 -7.26 -2.64 13.78
N PRO A 186 -7.71 -3.90 13.94
CA PRO A 186 -6.82 -5.01 14.25
C PRO A 186 -5.89 -5.33 13.09
N THR A 187 -4.61 -5.53 13.39
CA THR A 187 -3.62 -6.01 12.41
C THR A 187 -3.68 -7.53 12.26
N VAL A 188 -3.16 -8.03 11.14
CA VAL A 188 -3.05 -9.47 10.88
C VAL A 188 -1.77 -9.77 10.13
N GLY A 189 -0.96 -10.71 10.64
CA GLY A 189 0.20 -11.22 9.93
C GLY A 189 -0.24 -12.14 8.79
N LEU A 190 0.28 -11.95 7.58
CA LEU A 190 -0.10 -12.74 6.40
C LEU A 190 1.10 -13.53 5.87
N SER A 191 0.89 -14.81 5.55
CA SER A 191 1.85 -15.64 4.85
C SER A 191 1.14 -16.48 3.80
N TYR A 192 1.62 -16.46 2.56
CA TYR A 192 0.96 -17.14 1.44
C TYR A 192 1.94 -17.94 0.57
N ARG A 193 1.39 -18.76 -0.33
CA ARG A 193 2.14 -19.51 -1.34
C ARG A 193 1.40 -19.46 -2.67
N THR A 194 2.12 -19.20 -3.75
CA THR A 194 1.62 -19.23 -5.13
C THR A 194 2.05 -20.52 -5.86
N ALA A 195 1.35 -20.87 -6.95
CA ALA A 195 1.74 -22.00 -7.81
C ALA A 195 2.97 -21.70 -8.67
N THR A 196 3.12 -20.43 -9.04
CA THR A 196 4.27 -19.82 -9.73
C THR A 196 5.09 -18.98 -8.75
N SER A 197 6.11 -18.26 -9.22
CA SER A 197 6.82 -17.24 -8.44
C SER A 197 6.27 -15.82 -8.63
N ASP A 198 5.03 -15.70 -9.14
CA ASP A 198 4.36 -14.40 -9.28
C ASP A 198 4.10 -13.77 -7.89
N PRO A 199 4.28 -12.45 -7.74
CA PRO A 199 3.87 -11.71 -6.56
C PRO A 199 2.34 -11.58 -6.50
N ILE A 200 1.81 -11.39 -5.29
CA ILE A 200 0.39 -11.13 -5.04
C ILE A 200 0.27 -9.81 -4.28
N GLY A 201 -0.51 -8.89 -4.81
CA GLY A 201 -0.86 -7.64 -4.16
C GLY A 201 -1.79 -7.86 -2.97
N ILE A 202 -1.93 -6.86 -2.11
CA ILE A 202 -2.86 -6.90 -0.97
C ILE A 202 -3.67 -5.61 -0.99
N GLU A 203 -4.99 -5.71 -1.12
CA GLU A 203 -5.91 -4.56 -1.10
C GLU A 203 -6.80 -4.66 0.14
N GLU A 204 -6.80 -3.62 0.98
CA GLU A 204 -7.41 -3.65 2.31
C GLU A 204 -8.60 -2.70 2.41
N THR A 205 -9.75 -3.21 2.84
CA THR A 205 -10.98 -2.42 3.02
C THR A 205 -11.46 -2.53 4.46
N VAL A 206 -11.52 -1.40 5.17
CA VAL A 206 -12.04 -1.32 6.55
C VAL A 206 -13.45 -0.73 6.58
N THR A 207 -14.34 -1.33 7.37
CA THR A 207 -15.77 -0.97 7.46
C THR A 207 -16.28 -1.09 8.89
N VAL A 208 -17.36 -0.36 9.21
CA VAL A 208 -18.10 -0.47 10.48
C VAL A 208 -19.51 -1.02 10.20
N ASP A 209 -19.91 -2.06 10.94
CA ASP A 209 -21.29 -2.59 10.95
C ASP A 209 -22.11 -1.88 12.04
N GLY A 210 -22.69 -0.73 11.66
CA GLY A 210 -23.48 0.13 12.53
C GLY A 210 -23.19 1.62 12.29
N PRO A 211 -23.67 2.52 13.17
CA PRO A 211 -23.24 3.90 13.18
C PRO A 211 -21.73 4.00 13.43
N GLY A 212 -21.01 4.69 12.53
CA GLY A 212 -19.58 4.86 12.63
C GLY A 212 -18.90 5.03 11.27
N THR A 213 -17.57 5.08 11.28
CA THR A 213 -16.73 5.13 10.08
C THR A 213 -15.34 4.59 10.38
N ALA A 214 -14.50 4.43 9.36
CA ALA A 214 -13.11 4.00 9.51
C ALA A 214 -12.17 4.80 8.59
N GLY A 215 -10.92 4.94 9.02
CA GLY A 215 -9.76 5.15 8.15
C GLY A 215 -9.09 3.81 7.82
N THR A 216 -7.76 3.78 7.75
CA THR A 216 -6.98 2.55 7.51
C THR A 216 -6.67 1.80 8.81
N GLU A 217 -6.39 2.53 9.88
CA GLU A 217 -5.79 2.04 11.12
C GLU A 217 -6.58 2.50 12.37
N LEU A 218 -7.46 3.50 12.23
CA LEU A 218 -8.45 3.91 13.21
C LEU A 218 -9.89 3.66 12.75
N ALA A 219 -10.75 3.29 13.70
CA ALA A 219 -12.19 3.17 13.48
C ALA A 219 -12.98 3.87 14.60
N VAL A 220 -14.14 4.41 14.21
CA VAL A 220 -15.02 5.20 15.06
C VAL A 220 -16.38 4.51 15.11
N PHE A 221 -16.88 4.27 16.33
CA PHE A 221 -18.23 3.78 16.59
C PHE A 221 -19.12 4.92 17.13
N GLY A 222 -20.40 4.93 16.75
CA GLY A 222 -21.36 5.97 17.09
C GLY A 222 -21.74 6.85 15.88
N GLU A 223 -22.75 7.69 16.05
CA GLU A 223 -23.15 8.64 14.99
C GLU A 223 -22.05 9.69 14.75
N VAL A 224 -21.73 9.95 13.48
CA VAL A 224 -20.69 10.90 13.06
C VAL A 224 -21.17 11.82 11.95
N THR A 225 -20.63 13.04 11.89
CA THR A 225 -20.70 13.92 10.72
C THR A 225 -19.33 13.95 10.05
N GLU A 226 -19.25 13.54 8.79
CA GLU A 226 -18.01 13.63 7.99
C GLU A 226 -17.97 14.94 7.19
N HIS A 227 -16.79 15.55 7.11
CA HIS A 227 -16.49 16.71 6.27
C HIS A 227 -15.20 16.43 5.49
N GLU A 228 -15.24 16.62 4.16
CA GLU A 228 -14.11 16.30 3.28
C GLU A 228 -13.61 17.54 2.52
N ARG A 229 -12.32 17.52 2.18
CA ARG A 229 -11.68 18.40 1.20
C ARG A 229 -10.66 17.61 0.40
N THR A 230 -10.46 17.97 -0.87
CA THR A 230 -9.41 17.40 -1.72
C THR A 230 -8.44 18.49 -2.12
N VAL A 231 -7.14 18.26 -1.90
CA VAL A 231 -6.05 19.21 -2.15
C VAL A 231 -4.96 18.46 -2.91
N ASP A 232 -4.72 18.85 -4.16
CA ASP A 232 -3.78 18.18 -5.10
C ASP A 232 -3.95 16.64 -5.16
N GLY A 233 -5.16 16.16 -4.88
CA GLY A 233 -5.56 14.76 -4.83
C GLY A 233 -5.42 14.05 -3.48
N GLU A 234 -4.81 14.65 -2.46
CA GLU A 234 -4.96 14.20 -1.06
C GLU A 234 -6.40 14.50 -0.60
N ARG A 235 -7.11 13.50 -0.07
CA ARG A 235 -8.43 13.66 0.53
C ARG A 235 -8.32 13.81 2.05
N ILE A 236 -8.50 15.02 2.56
CA ILE A 236 -8.53 15.31 4.00
C ILE A 236 -9.97 15.13 4.50
N ARG A 237 -10.21 14.13 5.36
CA ARG A 237 -11.52 13.79 5.93
C ARG A 237 -11.54 14.05 7.44
N LEU A 238 -12.25 15.10 7.84
CA LEU A 238 -12.55 15.43 9.23
C LEU A 238 -13.83 14.70 9.68
N VAL A 239 -13.70 13.80 10.64
CA VAL A 239 -14.80 13.02 11.22
C VAL A 239 -15.17 13.62 12.58
N VAL A 240 -16.41 14.08 12.75
CA VAL A 240 -16.88 14.66 14.01
C VAL A 240 -17.87 13.71 14.68
N LEU A 241 -17.53 13.20 15.86
CA LEU A 241 -18.46 12.43 16.70
C LEU A 241 -19.62 13.32 17.18
N GLU A 242 -20.86 12.83 17.10
CA GLU A 242 -22.05 13.53 17.65
C GLU A 242 -21.94 13.71 19.19
N ALA A 243 -21.10 12.91 19.86
CA ALA A 243 -20.76 13.05 21.27
C ALA A 243 -19.77 14.19 21.58
N ALA A 244 -19.19 14.85 20.56
CA ALA A 244 -18.10 15.82 20.72
C ALA A 244 -18.55 17.26 20.43
N ASP A 245 -18.55 18.12 21.46
CA ASP A 245 -18.79 19.57 21.33
C ASP A 245 -17.61 20.25 20.59
N LEU A 246 -17.60 20.18 19.25
CA LEU A 246 -16.55 20.77 18.42
C LEU A 246 -16.52 22.30 18.52
N ARG A 247 -15.35 22.81 18.90
CA ARG A 247 -15.09 24.22 19.20
C ARG A 247 -14.96 25.11 17.96
N GLU A 248 -14.05 24.75 17.06
CA GLU A 248 -13.74 25.52 15.84
C GLU A 248 -14.62 24.98 14.68
N ARG A 249 -14.96 25.80 13.68
CA ARG A 249 -15.88 25.30 12.63
C ARG A 249 -15.17 24.24 11.78
N PRO A 250 -15.83 23.15 11.35
CA PRO A 250 -15.23 22.14 10.46
C PRO A 250 -14.60 22.73 9.19
N THR A 251 -15.17 23.81 8.66
CA THR A 251 -14.59 24.54 7.53
C THR A 251 -13.26 25.20 7.90
N GLU A 252 -13.13 25.82 9.08
CA GLU A 252 -11.89 26.50 9.50
C GLU A 252 -10.76 25.50 9.78
N ILE A 253 -11.09 24.30 10.27
CA ILE A 253 -10.13 23.20 10.44
C ILE A 253 -9.66 22.73 9.06
N LEU A 254 -10.58 22.47 8.12
CA LEU A 254 -10.21 22.07 6.74
C LEU A 254 -9.49 23.19 5.96
N ASP A 255 -9.81 24.47 6.19
CA ASP A 255 -9.09 25.63 5.63
C ASP A 255 -7.64 25.67 6.15
N SER A 256 -7.41 25.33 7.43
CA SER A 256 -6.08 25.31 8.05
C SER A 256 -5.25 24.08 7.63
N LEU A 257 -5.90 22.93 7.40
CA LEU A 257 -5.27 21.69 6.91
C LEU A 257 -4.95 21.75 5.41
N GLU A 258 -5.81 22.36 4.57
CA GLU A 258 -5.50 22.64 3.16
C GLU A 258 -4.26 23.52 3.04
N ALA A 259 -4.24 24.66 3.74
CA ALA A 259 -3.10 25.56 3.79
C ALA A 259 -1.86 24.98 4.52
N ALA A 260 -1.95 23.76 5.08
CA ALA A 260 -0.82 22.98 5.53
C ALA A 260 -0.35 21.97 4.46
N SER A 261 -1.28 21.34 3.74
CA SER A 261 -1.02 20.45 2.61
C SER A 261 -0.28 21.17 1.48
N GLU A 262 -0.84 22.28 0.98
CA GLU A 262 -0.24 23.16 -0.05
C GLU A 262 1.16 23.66 0.34
N ARG A 263 1.44 23.74 1.64
CA ARG A 263 2.66 24.33 2.22
C ARG A 263 3.73 23.29 2.58
N LEU A 264 3.36 22.02 2.73
CA LEU A 264 4.24 20.90 3.06
C LEU A 264 4.28 19.87 1.93
N ASP A 265 4.76 20.29 0.75
CA ASP A 265 5.30 19.36 -0.24
C ASP A 265 6.59 18.72 0.30
N VAL A 266 6.43 17.60 1.01
CA VAL A 266 7.50 16.78 1.58
C VAL A 266 7.37 15.31 1.16
N GLY A 267 6.59 15.05 0.10
CA GLY A 267 6.05 13.73 -0.22
C GLY A 267 5.23 13.14 0.95
N SER A 268 5.14 11.81 1.02
CA SER A 268 4.58 11.09 2.17
C SER A 268 3.10 11.38 2.48
N SER A 269 2.34 11.95 1.54
CA SER A 269 0.88 11.96 1.65
C SER A 269 0.35 10.58 1.30
N THR A 270 -0.18 9.87 2.30
CA THR A 270 -1.28 8.94 2.01
C THR A 270 -2.36 9.74 1.28
N THR A 271 -2.92 9.19 0.21
CA THR A 271 -3.90 9.93 -0.62
C THR A 271 -5.22 10.19 0.09
N GLU A 272 -5.38 9.68 1.31
CA GLU A 272 -6.36 10.11 2.28
C GLU A 272 -5.70 10.40 3.63
N ALA A 273 -6.19 11.40 4.35
CA ALA A 273 -5.83 11.72 5.72
C ALA A 273 -7.10 11.84 6.56
N VAL A 274 -7.25 11.01 7.61
CA VAL A 274 -8.50 10.91 8.40
C VAL A 274 -8.27 11.44 9.82
N ILE A 275 -8.90 12.56 10.17
CA ILE A 275 -8.74 13.18 11.50
C ILE A 275 -10.07 13.16 12.25
N VAL A 276 -10.11 12.52 13.41
CA VAL A 276 -11.33 12.35 14.22
C VAL A 276 -11.38 13.36 15.37
N ALA A 277 -12.43 14.17 15.45
CA ALA A 277 -12.72 15.03 16.59
C ALA A 277 -13.37 14.23 17.74
N VAL A 278 -12.73 14.14 18.90
CA VAL A 278 -13.17 13.31 20.04
C VAL A 278 -13.67 14.13 21.24
N PRO A 279 -14.58 13.59 22.08
CA PRO A 279 -15.14 14.29 23.23
C PRO A 279 -14.09 14.72 24.27
N THR A 280 -14.37 15.79 25.01
CA THR A 280 -13.42 16.48 25.91
C THR A 280 -13.68 16.23 27.40
N ASP A 281 -14.70 15.43 27.73
CA ASP A 281 -15.02 14.98 29.09
C ASP A 281 -14.35 13.65 29.47
N VAL A 282 -13.56 13.09 28.55
CA VAL A 282 -12.72 11.90 28.73
C VAL A 282 -11.31 12.28 29.18
N ASP A 283 -10.76 11.49 30.11
CA ASP A 283 -9.39 11.59 30.61
C ASP A 283 -8.41 10.99 29.56
N TRP A 284 -8.17 11.70 28.46
CA TRP A 284 -7.22 11.30 27.41
C TRP A 284 -5.76 11.48 27.86
N GLY A 285 -4.86 10.61 27.39
CA GLY A 285 -3.42 10.70 27.69
C GLY A 285 -2.72 11.87 26.98
N SER A 286 -3.26 12.28 25.83
CA SER A 286 -2.79 13.38 24.99
C SER A 286 -3.97 14.24 24.51
N ARG A 287 -3.71 15.37 23.85
CA ARG A 287 -4.77 16.17 23.18
C ARG A 287 -4.99 15.78 21.72
N GLY A 288 -4.08 15.01 21.14
CA GLY A 288 -4.19 14.39 19.83
C GLY A 288 -3.32 13.14 19.77
N LEU A 289 -3.56 12.32 18.76
CA LEU A 289 -2.79 11.12 18.48
C LEU A 289 -2.93 10.75 17.00
N GLN A 290 -1.86 10.91 16.25
CA GLN A 290 -1.65 10.21 14.98
C GLN A 290 -1.41 8.70 15.23
N TYR A 291 -1.97 7.85 14.36
CA TYR A 291 -1.80 6.39 14.41
C TYR A 291 -1.93 5.78 13.01
N GLY A 292 -1.06 4.82 12.67
CA GLY A 292 -1.00 4.25 11.32
C GLY A 292 -0.26 5.16 10.34
N PRO A 293 -0.59 5.16 9.04
CA PRO A 293 0.03 6.06 8.05
C PRO A 293 -0.83 7.30 7.75
N SER A 294 -2.15 7.23 7.91
CA SER A 294 -3.11 8.25 7.43
C SER A 294 -4.01 8.85 8.51
N ASP A 295 -4.09 8.23 9.69
CA ASP A 295 -5.19 8.47 10.62
C ASP A 295 -4.72 9.20 11.88
N ALA A 296 -5.60 10.02 12.46
CA ALA A 296 -5.38 10.67 13.75
C ALA A 296 -6.69 10.93 14.50
N TRP A 297 -6.61 11.21 15.80
CA TRP A 297 -7.67 11.88 16.55
C TRP A 297 -7.17 13.14 17.26
N VAL A 298 -8.07 14.10 17.50
CA VAL A 298 -7.80 15.38 18.21
C VAL A 298 -8.99 15.71 19.12
N VAL A 299 -8.73 16.18 20.35
CA VAL A 299 -9.80 16.59 21.27
C VAL A 299 -10.56 17.80 20.72
N ALA A 300 -11.89 17.73 20.74
CA ALA A 300 -12.77 18.66 20.05
C ALA A 300 -12.72 20.13 20.57
N ASP A 301 -12.06 20.40 21.70
CA ASP A 301 -11.79 21.74 22.22
C ASP A 301 -10.45 22.35 21.80
N ALA A 302 -9.64 21.64 20.99
CA ALA A 302 -8.38 22.13 20.46
C ALA A 302 -8.58 23.37 19.56
N PRO A 303 -8.05 24.56 19.95
CA PRO A 303 -8.15 25.76 19.13
C PRO A 303 -7.14 25.75 17.97
N LEU A 304 -7.52 26.34 16.84
CA LEU A 304 -6.57 26.63 15.75
C LEU A 304 -5.62 27.79 16.09
N ALA A 305 -6.08 28.75 16.89
CA ALA A 305 -5.33 29.94 17.29
C ALA A 305 -4.44 29.73 18.53
N GLU A 306 -3.67 28.64 18.57
CA GLU A 306 -2.62 28.41 19.58
C GLU A 306 -1.28 28.01 18.96
N ALA A 307 -0.18 28.19 19.71
CA ALA A 307 1.17 27.93 19.18
C ALA A 307 1.52 26.42 19.13
N THR A 308 0.83 25.63 19.95
CA THR A 308 0.88 24.16 19.98
C THR A 308 -0.38 23.62 19.28
N ASN A 309 -0.65 24.07 18.05
CA ASN A 309 -1.90 23.75 17.34
C ASN A 309 -1.97 22.25 17.06
N VAL A 310 -2.78 21.53 17.83
CA VAL A 310 -2.85 20.06 17.80
C VAL A 310 -3.30 19.54 16.44
N TRP A 311 -4.22 20.23 15.75
CA TRP A 311 -4.67 19.83 14.40
C TRP A 311 -3.52 19.83 13.39
N LEU A 312 -2.62 20.80 13.48
CA LEU A 312 -1.43 20.89 12.63
C LEU A 312 -0.30 19.97 13.12
N HIS A 313 -0.24 19.66 14.42
CA HIS A 313 0.74 18.73 15.00
C HIS A 313 0.50 17.29 14.51
N GLU A 314 -0.72 16.76 14.68
CA GLU A 314 -1.05 15.41 14.20
C GLU A 314 -0.99 15.31 12.67
N TYR A 315 -1.33 16.39 11.95
CA TYR A 315 -1.21 16.42 10.49
C TYR A 315 0.26 16.37 10.01
N VAL A 316 1.20 16.98 10.74
CA VAL A 316 2.64 16.83 10.42
C VAL A 316 3.10 15.40 10.67
N HIS A 317 2.60 14.70 11.70
CA HIS A 317 2.88 13.27 11.91
C HIS A 317 2.37 12.40 10.75
N ILE A 318 1.20 12.68 10.17
CA ILE A 318 0.69 11.97 8.98
C ILE A 318 1.68 12.08 7.80
N ARG A 319 2.45 13.17 7.70
CA ARG A 319 3.47 13.36 6.66
C ARG A 319 4.87 12.79 7.03
N GLN A 320 4.99 12.02 8.12
CA GLN A 320 6.25 11.38 8.56
C GLN A 320 6.29 9.86 8.22
N ARG A 321 6.51 9.48 6.95
CA ARG A 321 6.74 8.07 6.55
C ARG A 321 7.81 7.35 7.41
N PHE A 322 8.81 8.08 7.91
CA PHE A 322 9.84 7.53 8.79
C PHE A 322 9.41 7.31 10.26
N ALA A 323 8.27 7.82 10.70
CA ALA A 323 7.66 7.44 11.97
C ALA A 323 6.90 6.09 11.83
N ASN A 324 6.31 5.83 10.66
CA ASN A 324 5.49 4.64 10.42
C ASN A 324 6.23 3.32 10.70
N PRO A 325 5.57 2.29 11.28
CA PRO A 325 6.25 1.08 11.78
C PRO A 325 7.04 0.27 10.76
N GLY A 326 6.71 0.37 9.46
CA GLY A 326 7.43 -0.30 8.37
C GLY A 326 8.80 0.29 8.06
N VAL A 327 9.04 1.57 8.39
CA VAL A 327 10.33 2.26 8.23
C VAL A 327 10.97 2.46 9.60
N GLY A 328 10.27 3.20 10.47
CA GLY A 328 10.67 3.53 11.83
C GLY A 328 11.86 4.48 11.95
N THR A 329 12.07 4.97 13.16
CA THR A 329 13.22 5.79 13.54
C THR A 329 14.04 5.07 14.63
N ALA A 330 15.34 5.33 14.68
CA ALA A 330 16.21 4.82 15.74
C ALA A 330 16.29 5.79 16.93
N SER A 331 16.64 5.29 18.11
CA SER A 331 16.66 6.08 19.36
C SER A 331 17.60 7.30 19.31
N ASP A 332 18.58 7.34 18.40
CA ASP A 332 19.46 8.51 18.20
C ASP A 332 18.82 9.63 17.34
N SER A 333 17.75 9.31 16.61
CA SER A 333 16.94 10.23 15.81
C SER A 333 15.50 10.43 16.32
N GLU A 334 15.04 9.66 17.30
CA GLU A 334 13.67 9.66 17.86
C GLU A 334 13.14 11.06 18.24
N TRP A 335 14.03 11.96 18.68
CA TRP A 335 13.70 13.36 18.97
C TRP A 335 13.10 14.12 17.76
N LEU A 336 13.44 13.71 16.53
CA LEU A 336 13.05 14.36 15.28
C LEU A 336 11.54 14.41 15.11
N ILE A 337 10.84 13.32 15.48
CA ILE A 337 9.40 13.11 15.28
C ILE A 337 8.61 14.27 15.92
N GLU A 338 8.76 14.45 17.23
CA GLU A 338 8.09 15.53 17.98
C GLU A 338 8.69 16.90 17.73
N ALA A 339 10.00 16.99 17.50
CA ALA A 339 10.68 18.26 17.23
C ALA A 339 10.18 18.92 15.94
N GLN A 340 9.95 18.11 14.91
CA GLN A 340 9.45 18.53 13.62
C GLN A 340 7.96 18.87 13.68
N ALA A 341 7.13 18.02 14.31
CA ALA A 341 5.70 18.25 14.47
C ALA A 341 5.40 19.54 15.27
N GLU A 342 6.01 19.71 16.46
CA GLU A 342 5.83 20.90 17.29
C GLU A 342 6.39 22.16 16.61
N TYR A 343 7.48 22.04 15.83
CA TYR A 343 8.01 23.16 15.06
C TYR A 343 7.06 23.59 13.94
N TYR A 344 6.63 22.66 13.09
CA TYR A 344 5.78 22.98 11.94
C TYR A 344 4.37 23.38 12.35
N ALA A 345 3.78 22.77 13.37
CA ALA A 345 2.49 23.23 13.92
C ALA A 345 2.56 24.70 14.34
N GLY A 346 3.64 25.12 15.01
CA GLY A 346 3.89 26.51 15.39
C GLY A 346 4.22 27.44 14.22
N LEU A 347 4.99 26.96 13.22
CA LEU A 347 5.36 27.74 12.03
C LEU A 347 4.13 27.97 11.14
N LEU A 348 3.39 26.92 10.81
CA LEU A 348 2.18 26.97 9.98
C LEU A 348 1.11 27.86 10.64
N ALA A 349 0.88 27.72 11.95
CA ALA A 349 -0.05 28.62 12.66
C ALA A 349 0.39 30.09 12.62
N TYR A 350 1.69 30.39 12.49
CA TYR A 350 2.18 31.76 12.29
C TYR A 350 2.10 32.22 10.83
N GLU A 351 2.43 31.36 9.87
CA GLU A 351 2.34 31.64 8.42
C GLU A 351 0.87 31.83 7.97
N GLN A 352 -0.07 31.09 8.56
CA GLN A 352 -1.54 31.25 8.37
C GLN A 352 -2.15 32.43 9.16
N GLU A 353 -1.34 33.29 9.78
CA GLU A 353 -1.72 34.41 10.67
C GLU A 353 -2.59 34.05 11.90
N LEU A 354 -2.82 32.77 12.19
CA LEU A 354 -3.61 32.29 13.35
C LEU A 354 -2.99 32.73 14.69
N ILE A 355 -1.66 32.79 14.76
CA ILE A 355 -0.91 33.33 15.91
C ILE A 355 0.05 34.46 15.49
N PRO A 356 0.28 35.48 16.34
CA PRO A 356 1.33 36.46 16.12
C PRO A 356 2.72 35.88 16.43
N PHE A 357 3.77 36.35 15.75
CA PHE A 357 5.18 35.91 15.95
C PHE A 357 5.63 35.81 17.42
N ARG A 358 5.10 36.67 18.31
CA ARG A 358 5.41 36.66 19.75
C ARG A 358 4.97 35.37 20.48
N GLU A 359 4.05 34.59 19.90
CA GLU A 359 3.57 33.31 20.43
C GLU A 359 4.41 32.16 19.85
N PHE A 360 4.68 32.14 18.55
CA PHE A 360 5.67 31.24 17.93
C PHE A 360 7.07 31.37 18.56
N SER A 361 7.55 32.60 18.79
CA SER A 361 8.81 32.86 19.48
C SER A 361 8.84 32.26 20.89
N ARG A 362 7.72 32.28 21.64
CA ARG A 362 7.63 31.66 22.98
C ARG A 362 7.62 30.13 22.92
N LEU A 363 7.04 29.55 21.87
CA LEU A 363 7.05 28.10 21.62
C LEU A 363 8.49 27.58 21.64
N LEU A 364 9.38 28.31 20.96
CA LEU A 364 10.80 28.00 20.82
C LEU A 364 11.61 28.38 22.07
N GLU A 365 11.29 29.50 22.73
CA GLU A 365 11.93 29.90 24.00
C GLU A 365 11.85 28.81 25.10
N ARG A 366 10.81 27.95 25.10
CA ARG A 366 10.69 26.81 26.03
C ARG A 366 11.89 25.85 25.96
N GLY A 367 12.52 25.71 24.80
CA GLY A 367 13.72 24.88 24.61
C GLY A 367 14.97 25.38 25.34
N THR A 368 14.97 26.64 25.80
CA THR A 368 16.07 27.23 26.60
C THR A 368 15.91 27.00 28.11
N ALA A 369 14.81 26.39 28.56
CA ALA A 369 14.50 26.21 29.98
C ALA A 369 14.81 24.80 30.48
N SER A 370 15.51 24.72 31.62
CA SER A 370 15.62 23.49 32.42
C SER A 370 14.22 22.97 32.83
N PRO A 371 13.99 21.64 32.84
CA PRO A 371 14.94 20.57 32.54
C PRO A 371 15.18 20.28 31.05
N ALA A 372 14.33 20.76 30.13
CA ALA A 372 14.40 20.39 28.70
C ALA A 372 15.71 20.83 28.02
N ALA A 373 16.27 21.97 28.41
CA ALA A 373 17.56 22.46 27.91
C ALA A 373 18.74 21.53 28.27
N ASP A 374 18.68 20.91 29.45
CA ASP A 374 19.76 20.11 30.05
C ASP A 374 19.86 18.69 29.47
N ALA A 375 18.92 18.30 28.59
CA ALA A 375 18.90 17.01 27.93
C ALA A 375 19.77 16.96 26.65
N VAL A 376 20.10 15.75 26.19
CA VAL A 376 20.80 15.44 24.94
C VAL A 376 19.80 14.79 23.99
N LEU A 377 19.55 15.40 22.82
CA LEU A 377 18.48 14.95 21.93
C LEU A 377 18.74 13.56 21.33
N VAL A 378 19.99 13.18 21.09
CA VAL A 378 20.33 11.82 20.60
C VAL A 378 20.40 10.75 21.70
N GLU A 379 20.08 11.10 22.95
CA GLU A 379 20.07 10.17 24.09
C GLU A 379 18.72 10.29 24.84
N PRO A 380 17.65 9.57 24.41
CA PRO A 380 16.31 9.65 25.01
C PRO A 380 16.26 9.42 26.52
N SER A 381 17.17 8.58 27.04
CA SER A 381 17.35 8.35 28.48
C SER A 381 17.79 9.59 29.29
N THR A 382 18.14 10.69 28.63
CA THR A 382 18.44 11.99 29.26
C THR A 382 17.25 12.94 29.28
N TRP A 383 16.17 12.67 28.54
CA TRP A 383 15.01 13.57 28.46
C TRP A 383 14.17 13.49 29.75
N GLY A 384 13.73 12.29 30.11
CA GLY A 384 12.70 12.08 31.15
C GLY A 384 11.46 12.95 30.95
N ASP A 385 10.77 13.26 32.05
CA ASP A 385 9.54 14.08 32.13
C ASP A 385 9.72 15.58 31.75
N SER A 386 10.74 15.90 30.94
CA SER A 386 11.05 17.28 30.49
C SER A 386 10.41 17.67 29.16
N ASN A 387 9.98 16.69 28.35
CA ASN A 387 9.57 16.84 26.95
C ASN A 387 10.65 17.56 26.11
N ALA A 388 11.91 17.10 26.22
CA ALA A 388 13.05 17.70 25.53
C ALA A 388 12.95 17.58 24.00
N ASN A 389 12.48 16.45 23.49
CA ASN A 389 12.11 16.23 22.09
C ASN A 389 11.16 17.33 21.57
N TYR A 390 10.03 17.60 22.22
CA TYR A 390 9.15 18.71 21.87
C TYR A 390 9.87 20.08 22.01
N ARG A 391 10.39 20.38 23.21
CA ARG A 391 10.75 21.76 23.59
C ARG A 391 12.12 22.19 23.07
N LYS A 392 13.16 21.40 23.35
CA LYS A 392 14.52 21.66 22.87
C LYS A 392 14.65 21.24 21.41
N GLY A 393 14.03 20.13 21.01
CA GLY A 393 14.01 19.68 19.63
C GLY A 393 13.39 20.71 18.69
N ALA A 394 12.18 21.25 18.95
CA ALA A 394 11.61 22.27 18.07
C ALA A 394 12.45 23.56 17.97
N LEU A 395 13.15 23.96 19.05
CA LEU A 395 14.11 25.07 19.03
C LEU A 395 15.33 24.74 18.15
N VAL A 396 15.87 23.53 18.25
CA VAL A 396 17.01 23.06 17.44
C VAL A 396 16.62 22.91 15.97
N TYR A 397 15.49 22.29 15.69
CA TYR A 397 14.94 22.10 14.35
C TYR A 397 14.68 23.45 13.67
N GLY A 398 13.97 24.36 14.35
CA GLY A 398 13.70 25.69 13.80
C GLY A 398 14.92 26.59 13.61
N ASP A 399 15.95 26.46 14.45
CA ASP A 399 17.22 27.15 14.23
C ASP A 399 18.02 26.54 13.07
N LEU A 400 17.96 25.21 12.87
CA LEU A 400 18.54 24.55 11.69
C LEU A 400 17.85 25.01 10.40
N ASP A 401 16.52 25.11 10.36
CA ASP A 401 15.79 25.64 9.19
C ASP A 401 16.18 27.09 8.89
N ARG A 402 16.18 27.95 9.91
CA ARG A 402 16.61 29.34 9.78
C ARG A 402 18.05 29.46 9.28
N GLN A 403 18.97 28.62 9.75
CA GLN A 403 20.37 28.63 9.32
C GLN A 403 20.55 28.03 7.93
N LEU A 404 19.77 27.02 7.55
CA LEU A 404 19.77 26.43 6.21
C LEU A 404 19.33 27.46 5.18
N ARG A 405 18.16 28.10 5.38
CA ARG A 405 17.67 29.21 4.53
C ARG A 405 18.69 30.35 4.41
N LEU A 406 19.35 30.74 5.50
CA LEU A 406 20.40 31.77 5.48
C LEU A 406 21.70 31.32 4.80
N ALA A 407 22.02 30.03 4.78
CA ALA A 407 23.24 29.50 4.18
C ALA A 407 23.12 29.25 2.67
N THR A 408 21.89 29.22 2.13
CA THR A 408 21.60 28.97 0.71
C THR A 408 20.85 30.14 0.04
N ASP A 409 20.84 31.32 0.66
CA ASP A 409 20.04 32.49 0.24
C ASP A 409 18.57 32.11 -0.13
N GLY A 410 17.91 31.34 0.73
CA GLY A 410 16.50 30.95 0.60
C GLY A 410 16.23 29.74 -0.29
N ASP A 411 17.24 29.22 -1.01
CA ASP A 411 17.06 28.09 -1.94
C ASP A 411 16.59 26.79 -1.26
N ARG A 412 17.07 26.51 -0.03
CA ARG A 412 16.82 25.27 0.73
C ARG A 412 16.29 25.56 2.13
N SER A 413 15.62 24.57 2.69
CA SER A 413 14.90 24.59 3.97
C SER A 413 14.81 23.19 4.56
N LEU A 414 14.33 23.06 5.81
CA LEU A 414 14.08 21.73 6.37
C LEU A 414 12.91 21.00 5.70
N ASP A 415 12.07 21.71 4.95
CA ASP A 415 11.04 21.15 4.07
C ASP A 415 11.69 20.13 3.09
N ASP A 416 12.89 20.46 2.59
CA ASP A 416 13.68 19.64 1.65
C ASP A 416 14.45 18.51 2.34
N VAL A 417 14.79 18.69 3.62
CA VAL A 417 15.40 17.65 4.47
C VAL A 417 14.35 16.64 4.90
N PHE A 418 13.11 17.08 5.16
CA PHE A 418 11.95 16.24 5.44
C PHE A 418 11.65 15.34 4.22
N ARG A 419 11.55 15.93 3.02
CA ARG A 419 11.35 15.22 1.75
C ARG A 419 12.38 14.10 1.54
N SER A 420 13.67 14.40 1.72
CA SER A 420 14.76 13.41 1.55
C SER A 420 14.88 12.36 2.67
N LEU A 421 14.24 12.59 3.83
CA LEU A 421 14.11 11.57 4.89
C LEU A 421 12.88 10.66 4.65
N ASN A 422 11.77 11.21 4.13
CA ASN A 422 10.62 10.42 3.68
C ASN A 422 10.99 9.50 2.50
N ALA A 423 11.91 9.95 1.62
CA ALA A 423 12.44 9.17 0.50
C ALA A 423 13.43 8.04 0.87
N LYS A 424 13.81 7.88 2.15
CA LYS A 424 14.73 6.81 2.58
C LYS A 424 13.96 5.56 3.02
N ASP A 425 14.35 4.42 2.47
CA ASP A 425 13.83 3.12 2.88
C ASP A 425 14.59 2.55 4.09
N GLY A 426 13.82 2.10 5.08
CA GLY A 426 14.33 1.52 6.33
C GLY A 426 14.77 2.54 7.37
N GLN A 427 14.93 2.05 8.60
CA GLN A 427 14.98 2.88 9.81
C GLN A 427 16.00 4.04 9.77
N ILE A 428 15.52 5.26 9.98
CA ILE A 428 16.31 6.51 10.02
C ILE A 428 17.18 6.57 11.29
N ARG A 429 18.45 6.95 11.15
CA ARG A 429 19.43 7.14 12.24
C ARG A 429 20.02 8.55 12.22
N GLU A 430 20.76 8.92 13.27
CA GLU A 430 21.37 10.26 13.37
C GLU A 430 22.25 10.56 12.15
N ALA A 431 22.98 9.56 11.66
CA ALA A 431 23.83 9.66 10.48
C ALA A 431 23.05 10.11 9.22
N ASP A 432 21.82 9.64 9.04
CA ASP A 432 20.98 9.96 7.88
C ASP A 432 20.47 11.40 7.92
N VAL A 433 20.06 11.86 9.11
CA VAL A 433 19.62 13.25 9.35
C VAL A 433 20.79 14.22 9.13
N LEU A 434 21.98 13.90 9.65
CA LEU A 434 23.18 14.71 9.49
C LEU A 434 23.69 14.75 8.05
N GLU A 435 23.51 13.67 7.29
CA GLU A 435 23.83 13.61 5.86
C GLU A 435 22.86 14.47 5.03
N ALA A 436 21.56 14.38 5.28
CA ALA A 436 20.55 15.19 4.60
C ALA A 436 20.74 16.70 4.88
N LEU A 437 21.05 17.08 6.13
CA LEU A 437 21.41 18.45 6.52
C LEU A 437 22.69 18.97 5.83
N GLU A 438 23.70 18.11 5.67
CA GLU A 438 24.95 18.47 4.97
C GLU A 438 24.72 18.62 3.46
N ARG A 439 23.86 17.78 2.86
CA ARG A 439 23.53 17.76 1.44
C ARG A 439 22.64 18.94 1.02
N ALA A 440 21.62 19.26 1.81
CA ALA A 440 20.76 20.41 1.57
C ALA A 440 21.46 21.74 1.87
N GLY A 441 22.35 21.77 2.86
CA GLY A 441 23.09 22.96 3.27
C GLY A 441 24.56 22.90 2.91
N ASN A 442 25.38 22.56 3.91
CA ASN A 442 26.83 22.43 3.86
C ASN A 442 27.34 21.87 5.21
N PRO A 443 28.65 21.55 5.36
CA PRO A 443 29.19 20.99 6.60
C PRO A 443 28.97 21.84 7.87
N ALA A 444 28.78 23.15 7.77
CA ALA A 444 28.53 23.99 8.94
C ALA A 444 27.09 23.83 9.50
N ILE A 445 26.12 23.44 8.67
CA ILE A 445 24.78 23.04 9.14
C ILE A 445 24.87 21.73 9.92
N ARG A 446 25.65 20.76 9.42
CA ARG A 446 25.96 19.50 10.12
C ARG A 446 26.66 19.73 11.45
N GLU A 447 27.77 20.48 11.48
CA GLU A 447 28.48 20.81 12.72
C GLU A 447 27.59 21.51 13.77
N ARG A 448 26.57 22.27 13.31
CA ARG A 448 25.60 22.93 14.16
C ARG A 448 24.55 21.96 14.72
N ALA A 449 24.05 21.05 13.90
CA ALA A 449 23.16 19.99 14.34
C ALA A 449 23.84 19.10 15.37
N GLU A 450 25.03 18.55 15.04
CA GLU A 450 25.82 17.72 15.95
C GLU A 450 26.09 18.39 17.30
N ARG A 451 26.25 19.72 17.35
CA ARG A 451 26.42 20.46 18.60
C ARG A 451 25.17 20.43 19.48
N TYR A 452 24.01 20.76 18.92
CA TYR A 452 22.79 20.92 19.72
C TYR A 452 22.01 19.63 19.94
N THR A 453 22.24 18.59 19.11
CA THR A 453 21.65 17.26 19.32
C THR A 453 22.48 16.40 20.27
N ARG A 454 23.83 16.46 20.19
CA ARG A 454 24.75 15.64 21.02
C ARG A 454 25.22 16.30 22.32
N THR A 455 24.72 17.48 22.69
CA THR A 455 25.12 18.18 23.92
C THR A 455 23.96 18.89 24.61
N THR A 456 24.20 19.37 25.83
CA THR A 456 23.26 20.21 26.59
C THR A 456 23.27 21.68 26.14
N GLU A 457 24.02 22.06 25.08
CA GLU A 457 23.93 23.40 24.50
C GLU A 457 22.57 23.58 23.78
N THR A 458 22.09 24.83 23.71
CA THR A 458 20.87 25.23 23.01
C THR A 458 21.15 26.38 22.04
N PRO A 459 20.41 26.51 20.92
CA PRO A 459 20.39 27.74 20.13
C PRO A 459 19.94 28.95 20.95
N GLU A 460 20.29 30.15 20.49
CA GLU A 460 19.66 31.39 20.94
C GLU A 460 18.36 31.62 20.14
N PRO A 461 17.20 31.83 20.79
CA PRO A 461 15.96 32.21 20.10
C PRO A 461 16.11 33.54 19.34
N TRP A 462 15.56 33.60 18.13
CA TRP A 462 15.76 34.72 17.20
C TRP A 462 14.61 35.73 17.20
N THR A 463 14.89 36.98 16.82
CA THR A 463 13.88 38.04 16.76
C THR A 463 13.02 37.96 15.48
N ARG A 464 11.90 38.71 15.44
CA ARG A 464 11.06 38.82 14.23
C ARG A 464 11.84 39.36 13.03
N PHE A 465 12.89 40.15 13.24
CA PHE A 465 13.72 40.65 12.14
C PHE A 465 14.56 39.50 11.55
N GLU A 466 15.29 38.76 12.38
CA GLU A 466 16.11 37.62 11.96
C GLU A 466 15.29 36.43 11.42
N HIS A 467 14.01 36.32 11.82
CA HIS A 467 13.08 35.42 11.16
C HIS A 467 12.79 35.90 9.74
N ARG A 468 12.34 37.14 9.57
CA ARG A 468 12.03 37.68 8.24
C ARG A 468 13.24 37.72 7.30
N ASP A 469 14.42 38.02 7.83
CA ASP A 469 15.68 37.99 7.07
C ASP A 469 16.03 36.57 6.56
N ALA A 470 15.40 35.51 7.07
CA ALA A 470 15.59 34.11 6.64
C ALA A 470 14.35 33.51 5.93
N PHE A 471 13.13 33.95 6.26
CA PHE A 471 11.87 33.36 5.78
C PHE A 471 11.14 34.22 4.74
N ASP A 472 11.33 35.56 4.71
CA ASP A 472 10.81 36.43 3.63
C ASP A 472 11.68 36.37 2.35
N GLN A 473 12.58 35.38 2.21
CA GLN A 473 13.49 35.28 1.08
C GLN A 473 12.79 34.68 -0.16
N PRO A 474 12.97 35.26 -1.35
CA PRO A 474 12.38 34.73 -2.58
C PRO A 474 13.10 33.45 -3.02
N ARG A 475 12.33 32.36 -3.18
CA ARG A 475 12.80 31.12 -3.82
C ARG A 475 12.82 31.26 -5.36
N ALA A 476 13.41 30.29 -6.05
CA ALA A 476 13.14 30.06 -7.47
C ALA A 476 11.69 29.58 -7.66
N THR A 477 11.13 29.76 -8.86
CA THR A 477 9.84 29.18 -9.24
C THR A 477 10.12 28.12 -10.29
N ILE A 478 9.93 26.85 -9.92
CA ILE A 478 10.29 25.71 -10.75
C ILE A 478 9.02 24.89 -11.01
N GLU A 479 8.66 24.77 -12.28
CA GLU A 479 7.56 23.92 -12.75
C GLU A 479 8.11 22.52 -13.04
N TYR A 480 7.39 21.48 -12.62
CA TYR A 480 7.72 20.07 -12.85
C TYR A 480 6.60 19.39 -13.67
N GLY A 481 6.92 18.31 -14.36
CA GLY A 481 5.93 17.52 -15.10
C GLY A 481 6.54 16.34 -15.86
N LEU A 482 5.70 15.54 -16.53
CA LEU A 482 6.17 14.47 -17.39
C LEU A 482 6.87 15.02 -18.64
N GLY A 483 7.98 14.38 -19.00
CA GLY A 483 8.70 14.66 -20.24
C GLY A 483 7.92 14.20 -21.48
N THR A 484 8.26 14.76 -22.64
CA THR A 484 7.60 14.45 -23.92
C THR A 484 8.03 13.14 -24.58
N ASP A 485 9.02 12.46 -24.01
CA ASP A 485 9.51 11.16 -24.46
C ASP A 485 8.52 10.03 -24.07
N PRO A 486 8.56 8.85 -24.71
CA PRO A 486 7.75 7.72 -24.26
C PRO A 486 8.26 7.17 -22.92
N ILE A 487 7.32 6.82 -22.03
CA ILE A 487 7.57 5.92 -20.90
C ILE A 487 8.09 4.59 -21.45
N ARG A 488 8.98 3.92 -20.71
CA ARG A 488 9.54 2.62 -21.09
C ARG A 488 9.35 1.59 -19.98
N VAL A 489 9.20 0.33 -20.36
CA VAL A 489 9.26 -0.84 -19.47
C VAL A 489 10.28 -1.82 -20.05
N ASP A 490 11.23 -2.28 -19.23
CA ASP A 490 12.44 -3.03 -19.69
C ASP A 490 13.12 -2.36 -20.91
N ASP A 491 13.37 -1.05 -20.81
CA ASP A 491 13.88 -0.15 -21.87
C ASP A 491 13.04 -0.05 -23.17
N HIS A 492 11.92 -0.77 -23.31
CA HIS A 492 11.03 -0.74 -24.47
C HIS A 492 9.96 0.35 -24.35
N PRO A 493 9.71 1.17 -25.40
CA PRO A 493 8.63 2.17 -25.40
C PRO A 493 7.27 1.53 -25.14
N TRP A 494 6.53 2.07 -24.17
CA TRP A 494 5.34 1.43 -23.62
C TRP A 494 4.05 2.15 -24.03
N GLU A 495 2.95 1.40 -24.18
CA GLU A 495 1.65 1.97 -24.53
C GLU A 495 0.96 2.59 -23.30
N ARG A 496 0.27 3.72 -23.53
CA ARG A 496 -0.43 4.49 -22.51
C ARG A 496 -1.80 4.92 -23.04
N TRP A 497 -2.85 4.52 -22.34
CA TRP A 497 -4.24 4.75 -22.75
C TRP A 497 -4.80 6.04 -22.13
N ASP A 498 -5.87 6.57 -22.72
CA ASP A 498 -6.70 7.60 -22.09
C ASP A 498 -7.56 6.95 -20.99
N ARG A 499 -7.71 7.58 -19.80
CA ARG A 499 -8.53 6.97 -18.72
C ARG A 499 -9.99 6.82 -19.15
N THR A 500 -10.48 7.62 -20.10
CA THR A 500 -11.86 7.52 -20.59
C THR A 500 -12.11 6.36 -21.57
N ASP A 501 -11.06 5.67 -22.02
CA ASP A 501 -11.14 4.43 -22.82
C ASP A 501 -10.95 3.15 -21.97
N ILE A 502 -10.70 3.26 -20.66
CA ILE A 502 -10.43 2.14 -19.74
C ILE A 502 -11.52 2.02 -18.66
N ASP A 503 -12.36 0.98 -18.77
CA ASP A 503 -13.24 0.54 -17.69
C ASP A 503 -12.45 -0.16 -16.56
N GLY A 504 -13.07 -0.31 -15.37
CA GLY A 504 -12.53 -1.16 -14.28
C GLY A 504 -11.58 -0.49 -13.28
N ILE A 505 -11.33 0.82 -13.41
CA ILE A 505 -10.54 1.62 -12.45
C ILE A 505 -11.50 2.53 -11.65
N ASP A 506 -11.33 2.64 -10.33
CA ASP A 506 -12.24 3.38 -9.45
C ASP A 506 -12.14 4.91 -9.65
N ASP A 507 -13.27 5.54 -10.01
CA ASP A 507 -13.42 7.00 -10.15
C ASP A 507 -13.14 7.78 -8.84
N ARG A 508 -13.05 7.12 -7.68
CA ARG A 508 -12.60 7.70 -6.39
C ARG A 508 -11.23 8.41 -6.49
N TRP A 509 -10.39 7.99 -7.43
CA TRP A 509 -9.00 8.45 -7.61
C TRP A 509 -8.84 9.42 -8.79
N ARG A 510 -9.94 9.83 -9.41
CA ARG A 510 -9.96 10.57 -10.68
C ARG A 510 -9.31 11.96 -10.52
N PRO A 511 -8.12 12.21 -11.13
CA PRO A 511 -7.49 13.52 -11.06
C PRO A 511 -8.28 14.57 -11.85
N ASP A 512 -7.96 15.84 -11.59
CA ASP A 512 -8.43 16.94 -12.43
C ASP A 512 -7.98 16.74 -13.88
N SER A 513 -8.86 17.01 -14.85
CA SER A 513 -8.61 16.70 -16.26
C SER A 513 -7.49 17.54 -16.92
N GLY A 514 -6.87 18.47 -16.17
CA GLY A 514 -5.68 19.21 -16.58
C GLY A 514 -4.37 18.54 -16.14
N THR A 515 -4.38 17.83 -15.02
CA THR A 515 -3.25 17.09 -14.44
C THR A 515 -3.22 15.62 -14.85
N ASP A 516 -4.35 15.09 -15.34
CA ASP A 516 -4.45 13.75 -15.90
C ASP A 516 -3.44 13.50 -17.05
N ARG A 517 -2.66 12.42 -16.94
CA ARG A 517 -1.73 11.91 -17.95
C ARG A 517 -2.04 10.49 -18.41
N GLY A 518 -3.22 9.95 -18.08
CA GLY A 518 -3.74 8.68 -18.59
C GLY A 518 -3.43 7.45 -17.72
N VAL A 519 -3.57 6.27 -18.32
CA VAL A 519 -3.46 4.95 -17.68
C VAL A 519 -2.35 4.12 -18.31
N LEU A 520 -1.63 3.37 -17.47
CA LEU A 520 -0.59 2.41 -17.83
C LEU A 520 -0.87 1.07 -17.16
N ALA A 521 -0.53 -0.06 -17.78
CA ALA A 521 -0.40 -1.35 -17.09
C ALA A 521 1.05 -1.84 -17.19
N VAL A 522 1.66 -2.30 -16.09
CA VAL A 522 3.07 -2.72 -16.06
C VAL A 522 3.24 -4.04 -15.31
N PRO A 523 4.18 -4.92 -15.71
CA PRO A 523 4.45 -6.13 -14.95
C PRO A 523 5.20 -5.83 -13.65
N ALA A 524 4.83 -6.50 -12.58
CA ALA A 524 5.56 -6.50 -11.32
C ALA A 524 6.98 -7.09 -11.52
N GLY A 525 7.98 -6.45 -10.91
CA GLY A 525 9.40 -6.77 -11.03
C GLY A 525 10.14 -6.10 -12.18
N GLU A 526 9.43 -5.53 -13.17
CA GLU A 526 10.05 -4.86 -14.31
C GLU A 526 10.41 -3.40 -14.02
N ARG A 527 11.43 -2.86 -14.69
CA ARG A 527 11.77 -1.43 -14.57
C ARG A 527 10.87 -0.58 -15.45
N VAL A 528 10.08 0.27 -14.81
CA VAL A 528 9.41 1.42 -15.43
C VAL A 528 10.38 2.61 -15.44
N THR A 529 10.58 3.23 -16.61
CA THR A 529 11.41 4.43 -16.78
C THR A 529 10.53 5.57 -17.26
N VAL A 530 10.37 6.57 -16.39
CA VAL A 530 9.47 7.73 -16.56
C VAL A 530 10.31 8.94 -16.98
N PRO A 531 10.08 9.53 -18.16
CA PRO A 531 10.72 10.78 -18.53
C PRO A 531 10.10 11.94 -17.76
N VAL A 532 10.93 12.83 -17.24
CA VAL A 532 10.53 13.97 -16.38
C VAL A 532 11.21 15.26 -16.86
N ALA A 533 10.58 16.39 -16.58
CA ALA A 533 11.10 17.71 -16.91
C ALA A 533 10.97 18.68 -15.72
N ALA A 534 11.90 19.62 -15.64
CA ALA A 534 11.90 20.72 -14.67
C ALA A 534 12.26 22.03 -15.37
N SER A 535 11.60 23.13 -15.00
CA SER A 535 11.67 24.41 -15.71
C SER A 535 11.69 25.57 -14.72
N ASN A 536 12.81 26.30 -14.62
CA ASN A 536 12.88 27.49 -13.77
C ASN A 536 12.23 28.68 -14.49
N VAL A 537 10.94 28.91 -14.23
CA VAL A 537 10.15 30.02 -14.77
C VAL A 537 10.30 31.32 -13.98
N GLY A 538 11.01 31.29 -12.84
CA GLY A 538 11.28 32.45 -12.00
C GLY A 538 12.45 33.32 -12.47
N GLU A 539 12.58 34.52 -11.89
CA GLU A 539 13.71 35.45 -12.15
C GLU A 539 15.01 35.09 -11.41
N ARG A 540 15.03 34.00 -10.63
CA ARG A 540 16.11 33.63 -9.70
C ARG A 540 16.57 32.19 -9.95
N ALA A 541 17.87 31.99 -10.09
CA ALA A 541 18.49 30.66 -10.13
C ALA A 541 18.25 29.90 -8.81
N GLY A 542 18.07 28.59 -8.88
CA GLY A 542 17.80 27.76 -7.72
C GLY A 542 17.86 26.26 -8.01
N THR A 543 17.66 25.46 -6.97
CA THR A 543 17.70 24.00 -7.03
C THR A 543 16.32 23.43 -7.37
N ALA A 544 16.25 22.66 -8.46
CA ALA A 544 15.16 21.75 -8.77
C ALA A 544 15.40 20.40 -8.08
N ASP A 545 14.43 19.93 -7.29
CA ASP A 545 14.34 18.53 -6.89
C ASP A 545 13.27 17.88 -7.76
N VAL A 546 13.66 17.03 -8.72
CA VAL A 546 12.68 16.31 -9.54
C VAL A 546 12.37 14.99 -8.85
N VAL A 547 11.10 14.81 -8.52
CA VAL A 547 10.64 13.70 -7.69
C VAL A 547 9.63 12.87 -8.47
N LEU A 548 9.84 11.55 -8.47
CA LEU A 548 8.86 10.56 -8.92
C LEU A 548 8.25 9.93 -7.66
N GLN A 549 6.96 10.15 -7.45
CA GLN A 549 6.20 9.50 -6.38
C GLN A 549 5.31 8.38 -6.97
N ALA A 550 5.06 7.33 -6.21
CA ALA A 550 4.08 6.29 -6.54
C ALA A 550 3.31 5.89 -5.26
N GLY A 551 1.98 6.03 -5.27
CA GLY A 551 1.15 5.72 -4.09
C GLY A 551 1.44 6.61 -2.86
N GLY A 552 1.98 7.81 -3.07
CA GLY A 552 2.41 8.72 -1.98
C GLY A 552 3.85 8.54 -1.51
N GLU A 553 4.51 7.43 -1.86
CA GLU A 553 5.92 7.19 -1.55
C GLU A 553 6.84 7.80 -2.62
N ILE A 554 7.97 8.39 -2.21
CA ILE A 554 9.00 8.86 -3.14
C ILE A 554 9.82 7.65 -3.60
N VAL A 555 9.70 7.28 -4.87
CA VAL A 555 10.36 6.10 -5.44
C VAL A 555 11.62 6.42 -6.24
N ALA A 556 11.81 7.68 -6.65
CA ALA A 556 13.08 8.21 -7.14
C ALA A 556 13.16 9.75 -6.99
N GLU A 557 14.35 10.27 -6.70
CA GLU A 557 14.65 11.71 -6.69
C GLU A 557 15.92 12.04 -7.49
N SER A 558 15.97 13.23 -8.09
CA SER A 558 17.14 13.84 -8.72
C SER A 558 17.22 15.33 -8.38
N GLN A 559 18.43 15.90 -8.44
CA GLN A 559 18.68 17.28 -8.02
C GLN A 559 19.53 18.03 -9.07
N HIS A 560 19.02 19.16 -9.57
CA HIS A 560 19.72 20.01 -10.55
C HIS A 560 19.69 21.47 -10.11
N HIS A 561 20.76 22.23 -10.38
CA HIS A 561 20.73 23.68 -10.23
C HIS A 561 20.38 24.31 -11.58
N LEU A 562 19.32 25.13 -11.61
CA LEU A 562 18.78 25.75 -12.83
C LEU A 562 18.89 27.27 -12.74
N GLU A 563 19.54 27.88 -13.73
CA GLU A 563 19.51 29.33 -13.94
C GLU A 563 18.09 29.81 -14.32
N SER A 564 17.82 31.11 -14.23
CA SER A 564 16.52 31.69 -14.62
C SER A 564 16.23 31.45 -16.12
N GLY A 565 15.11 30.80 -16.42
CA GLY A 565 14.73 30.39 -17.78
C GLY A 565 15.48 29.15 -18.30
N GLU A 566 16.15 28.39 -17.43
CA GLU A 566 16.74 27.10 -17.77
C GLU A 566 15.76 25.93 -17.59
N HIS A 567 15.92 24.91 -18.42
CA HIS A 567 15.10 23.70 -18.42
C HIS A 567 15.99 22.46 -18.35
N ALA A 568 15.64 21.51 -17.47
CA ALA A 568 16.20 20.17 -17.44
C ALA A 568 15.17 19.15 -17.94
N SER A 569 15.66 18.04 -18.47
CA SER A 569 14.84 16.87 -18.83
C SER A 569 15.68 15.62 -18.68
N GLU A 570 15.13 14.62 -18.00
CA GLU A 570 15.83 13.38 -17.67
C GLU A 570 14.84 12.21 -17.53
N THR A 571 15.30 11.09 -16.99
CA THR A 571 14.47 9.91 -16.74
C THR A 571 14.69 9.41 -15.33
N LEU A 572 13.62 9.32 -14.55
CA LEU A 572 13.59 8.60 -13.27
C LEU A 572 13.12 7.16 -13.50
N SER A 573 13.44 6.25 -12.59
CA SER A 573 13.13 4.83 -12.74
C SER A 573 12.55 4.25 -11.45
N TRP A 574 11.52 3.43 -11.61
CA TRP A 574 10.82 2.71 -10.55
C TRP A 574 10.70 1.24 -10.96
N THR A 575 10.75 0.34 -9.98
CA THR A 575 10.54 -1.09 -10.19
C THR A 575 9.47 -1.55 -9.19
N PRO A 576 8.18 -1.49 -9.56
CA PRO A 576 7.10 -1.95 -8.68
C PRO A 576 7.22 -3.46 -8.44
N THR A 577 7.17 -3.90 -7.19
CA THR A 577 7.23 -5.32 -6.81
C THR A 577 5.88 -5.96 -6.61
N ASP A 578 4.86 -5.16 -6.28
CA ASP A 578 3.59 -5.63 -5.73
C ASP A 578 2.44 -5.24 -6.67
N PRO A 579 1.59 -6.19 -7.11
CA PRO A 579 0.39 -5.89 -7.89
C PRO A 579 -0.56 -4.93 -7.17
N GLY A 580 -1.20 -4.03 -7.93
CA GLY A 580 -2.07 -2.99 -7.37
C GLY A 580 -2.30 -1.82 -8.32
N ILE A 581 -2.97 -0.78 -7.85
CA ILE A 581 -3.19 0.47 -8.58
C ILE A 581 -2.43 1.59 -7.87
N TYR A 582 -1.54 2.26 -8.59
CA TYR A 582 -0.68 3.32 -8.06
C TYR A 582 -0.92 4.61 -8.84
N ASP A 583 -1.26 5.70 -8.14
CA ASP A 583 -1.11 7.02 -8.72
C ASP A 583 0.36 7.43 -8.66
N VAL A 584 0.92 7.70 -9.84
CA VAL A 584 2.32 8.12 -10.04
C VAL A 584 2.36 9.60 -10.37
N LEU A 585 3.12 10.37 -9.58
CA LEU A 585 3.16 11.83 -9.61
C LEU A 585 4.55 12.37 -9.98
N VAL A 586 4.56 13.46 -10.76
CA VAL A 586 5.77 14.25 -11.08
C VAL A 586 5.36 15.74 -11.08
N GLY A 587 5.45 16.40 -9.92
CA GLY A 587 4.68 17.62 -9.69
C GLY A 587 3.18 17.34 -9.80
N ASP A 588 2.43 18.27 -10.38
CA ASP A 588 0.98 18.16 -10.54
C ASP A 588 0.57 17.00 -11.48
N ASP A 589 1.45 16.57 -12.40
CA ASP A 589 1.16 15.56 -13.42
C ASP A 589 0.89 14.17 -12.82
N ARG A 590 -0.26 13.55 -13.15
CA ARG A 590 -0.68 12.26 -12.61
C ARG A 590 -0.92 11.18 -13.66
N LEU A 591 -0.22 10.07 -13.51
CA LEU A 591 -0.38 8.85 -14.29
C LEU A 591 -0.88 7.72 -13.37
N THR A 592 -2.01 7.08 -13.67
CA THR A 592 -2.39 5.87 -12.93
C THR A 592 -1.70 4.66 -13.56
N VAL A 593 -0.93 3.93 -12.75
CA VAL A 593 -0.20 2.72 -13.16
C VAL A 593 -0.80 1.51 -12.45
N VAL A 594 -1.35 0.60 -13.24
CA VAL A 594 -1.86 -0.70 -12.78
C VAL A 594 -0.69 -1.69 -12.84
N VAL A 595 -0.14 -2.06 -11.69
CA VAL A 595 0.90 -3.09 -11.59
C VAL A 595 0.20 -4.45 -11.56
N ARG A 596 0.62 -5.36 -12.44
CA ARG A 596 0.04 -6.71 -12.57
C ARG A 596 1.11 -7.80 -12.49
N SER A 597 0.76 -8.99 -12.04
CA SER A 597 1.59 -10.18 -12.20
C SER A 597 1.31 -10.88 -13.54
N THR A 598 2.12 -11.88 -13.91
CA THR A 598 1.95 -12.59 -15.19
C THR A 598 0.64 -13.39 -15.25
N THR A 599 0.02 -13.67 -14.11
CA THR A 599 -1.28 -14.37 -14.01
C THR A 599 -2.43 -13.54 -14.59
N SER A 600 -2.26 -12.22 -14.73
CA SER A 600 -3.22 -11.33 -15.40
C SER A 600 -3.37 -11.63 -16.90
N LEU A 601 -2.47 -12.43 -17.49
CA LEU A 601 -2.49 -12.83 -18.89
C LEU A 601 -2.95 -14.29 -19.06
N THR A 602 -4.03 -14.49 -19.82
CA THR A 602 -4.48 -15.83 -20.23
C THR A 602 -3.89 -16.20 -21.59
N VAL A 603 -3.09 -17.28 -21.67
CA VAL A 603 -2.60 -17.83 -22.94
C VAL A 603 -3.71 -18.67 -23.60
N THR A 604 -4.23 -18.19 -24.73
CA THR A 604 -5.37 -18.78 -25.46
C THR A 604 -4.94 -19.74 -26.57
N ASP A 605 -3.72 -19.59 -27.10
CA ASP A 605 -3.14 -20.41 -28.17
C ASP A 605 -1.61 -20.32 -28.14
N LEU A 606 -0.91 -21.42 -28.45
CA LEU A 606 0.56 -21.50 -28.47
C LEU A 606 1.04 -22.28 -29.71
N ARG A 607 1.84 -21.65 -30.55
CA ARG A 607 2.33 -22.20 -31.83
C ARG A 607 3.84 -22.07 -31.96
N VAL A 608 4.41 -22.83 -32.90
CA VAL A 608 5.83 -22.77 -33.28
C VAL A 608 5.96 -22.72 -34.80
N SER A 609 6.89 -21.89 -35.29
CA SER A 609 7.16 -21.70 -36.70
C SER A 609 8.68 -21.67 -36.97
N PRO A 610 9.23 -22.61 -37.75
CA PRO A 610 8.61 -23.80 -38.33
C PRO A 610 8.50 -24.97 -37.33
N GLU A 611 7.47 -25.81 -37.45
CA GLU A 611 7.29 -27.04 -36.64
C GLU A 611 8.44 -28.07 -36.74
N ARG A 612 9.33 -27.90 -37.73
CA ARG A 612 10.54 -28.71 -37.90
C ARG A 612 11.71 -27.87 -38.37
N ILE A 613 12.85 -28.08 -37.71
CA ILE A 613 14.15 -27.46 -37.97
C ILE A 613 15.25 -28.53 -38.03
N ASP A 614 16.40 -28.23 -38.64
CA ASP A 614 17.64 -28.98 -38.43
C ASP A 614 18.38 -28.51 -37.16
N PRO A 615 19.25 -29.33 -36.53
CA PRO A 615 19.93 -28.95 -35.30
C PRO A 615 20.80 -27.69 -35.44
N GLY A 616 20.58 -26.72 -34.54
CA GLY A 616 21.26 -25.42 -34.54
C GLY A 616 20.55 -24.32 -35.35
N GLU A 617 19.43 -24.61 -36.02
CA GLU A 617 18.52 -23.57 -36.50
C GLU A 617 17.61 -23.05 -35.37
N SER A 618 17.02 -21.87 -35.56
CA SER A 618 16.05 -21.27 -34.62
C SER A 618 14.61 -21.60 -35.01
N VAL A 619 13.73 -21.68 -34.02
CA VAL A 619 12.27 -21.75 -34.17
C VAL A 619 11.63 -20.66 -33.33
N THR A 620 10.74 -19.87 -33.94
CA THR A 620 9.96 -18.86 -33.21
C THR A 620 8.76 -19.54 -32.55
N ALA A 621 8.60 -19.38 -31.24
CA ALA A 621 7.39 -19.77 -30.52
C ALA A 621 6.53 -18.51 -30.30
N THR A 622 5.25 -18.59 -30.68
CA THR A 622 4.28 -17.50 -30.61
C THR A 622 3.15 -17.91 -29.67
N ALA A 623 2.98 -17.18 -28.56
CA ALA A 623 1.83 -17.30 -27.67
C ALA A 623 0.82 -16.18 -27.97
N THR A 624 -0.46 -16.51 -28.02
CA THR A 624 -1.56 -15.53 -28.12
C THR A 624 -2.17 -15.33 -26.73
N VAL A 625 -2.22 -14.08 -26.27
CA VAL A 625 -2.61 -13.71 -24.90
C VAL A 625 -3.79 -12.73 -24.87
N THR A 626 -4.63 -12.84 -23.85
CA THR A 626 -5.68 -11.86 -23.50
C THR A 626 -5.53 -11.46 -22.04
N ALA A 627 -6.17 -10.36 -21.63
CA ALA A 627 -6.44 -10.13 -20.21
C ALA A 627 -7.22 -11.32 -19.61
N GLY A 628 -6.97 -11.62 -18.33
CA GLY A 628 -7.67 -12.65 -17.55
C GLY A 628 -8.91 -12.12 -16.81
N ASP A 629 -8.93 -10.83 -16.48
CA ASP A 629 -10.03 -10.14 -15.81
C ASP A 629 -10.48 -8.87 -16.56
N ASP A 630 -11.26 -8.00 -15.91
CA ASP A 630 -11.82 -6.77 -16.46
C ASP A 630 -10.93 -5.53 -16.26
N ARG A 631 -9.81 -5.65 -15.54
CA ARG A 631 -8.78 -4.60 -15.41
C ARG A 631 -7.75 -4.72 -16.55
N PRO A 632 -6.96 -3.67 -16.84
CA PRO A 632 -5.79 -3.77 -17.72
C PRO A 632 -4.83 -4.87 -17.24
N ALA A 633 -4.25 -5.63 -18.18
CA ALA A 633 -3.36 -6.75 -17.89
C ALA A 633 -1.92 -6.44 -18.33
N ALA A 634 -0.92 -6.98 -17.62
CA ALA A 634 0.48 -6.86 -18.00
C ALA A 634 1.31 -8.02 -17.46
N GLY A 635 2.32 -8.48 -18.21
CA GLY A 635 3.14 -9.62 -17.81
C GLY A 635 4.31 -9.93 -18.74
N THR A 636 5.27 -10.67 -18.19
CA THR A 636 6.46 -11.18 -18.89
C THR A 636 6.34 -12.71 -19.00
N LEU A 637 5.83 -13.22 -20.13
CA LEU A 637 5.45 -14.63 -20.28
C LEU A 637 6.68 -15.56 -20.41
N GLU A 638 6.81 -16.54 -19.52
CA GLU A 638 7.82 -17.61 -19.65
C GLU A 638 7.45 -18.66 -20.71
N PHE A 639 8.45 -19.03 -21.52
CA PHE A 639 8.42 -20.19 -22.41
C PHE A 639 9.38 -21.26 -21.86
N GLN A 640 8.82 -22.31 -21.28
CA GLN A 640 9.54 -23.37 -20.60
C GLN A 640 9.79 -24.57 -21.53
N THR A 641 10.99 -25.13 -21.46
CA THR A 641 11.39 -26.35 -22.19
C THR A 641 12.06 -27.35 -21.24
N ALA A 642 12.34 -28.57 -21.72
CA ALA A 642 13.08 -29.56 -20.94
C ALA A 642 14.59 -29.23 -20.73
N ALA A 643 15.10 -28.13 -21.30
CA ALA A 643 16.51 -27.73 -21.22
C ALA A 643 16.72 -26.35 -20.57
N GLU A 644 15.83 -25.40 -20.87
CA GLU A 644 15.89 -24.00 -20.44
C GLU A 644 14.50 -23.36 -20.38
N THR A 645 14.40 -22.24 -19.67
CA THR A 645 13.25 -21.32 -19.68
C THR A 645 13.71 -20.02 -20.31
N VAL A 646 12.90 -19.46 -21.22
CA VAL A 646 13.15 -18.18 -21.88
C VAL A 646 11.97 -17.26 -21.65
N SER A 647 12.21 -16.10 -21.04
CA SER A 647 11.21 -15.05 -20.90
C SER A 647 10.95 -14.40 -22.26
N GLY A 648 9.68 -14.25 -22.61
CA GLY A 648 9.25 -13.37 -23.69
C GLY A 648 9.48 -11.90 -23.35
N GLN A 649 9.24 -11.03 -24.32
CA GLN A 649 9.21 -9.59 -24.05
C GLN A 649 7.97 -9.24 -23.21
N PRO A 650 8.08 -8.29 -22.27
CA PRO A 650 6.94 -7.75 -21.54
C PRO A 650 5.82 -7.30 -22.50
N ILE A 651 4.57 -7.55 -22.10
CA ILE A 651 3.38 -7.05 -22.81
C ILE A 651 2.38 -6.42 -21.83
N ALA A 652 1.65 -5.42 -22.31
CA ALA A 652 0.46 -4.86 -21.67
C ALA A 652 -0.74 -4.96 -22.62
N LEU A 653 -1.96 -5.07 -22.08
CA LEU A 653 -3.21 -5.20 -22.83
C LEU A 653 -4.32 -4.40 -22.15
N ALA A 654 -5.14 -3.70 -22.94
CA ALA A 654 -6.38 -3.11 -22.47
C ALA A 654 -7.45 -4.19 -22.17
N PRO A 655 -8.49 -3.89 -21.37
CA PRO A 655 -9.58 -4.83 -21.08
C PRO A 655 -10.21 -5.40 -22.36
N GLY A 656 -10.21 -6.74 -22.48
CA GLY A 656 -10.73 -7.45 -23.65
C GLY A 656 -9.85 -7.44 -24.91
N GLU A 657 -8.64 -6.89 -24.85
CA GLU A 657 -7.68 -6.92 -25.97
C GLU A 657 -7.04 -8.33 -26.15
N THR A 658 -6.41 -8.55 -27.31
CA THR A 658 -5.65 -9.77 -27.62
C THR A 658 -4.31 -9.41 -28.25
N GLY A 659 -3.21 -9.82 -27.61
CA GLY A 659 -1.84 -9.62 -28.08
C GLY A 659 -1.10 -10.93 -28.39
N THR A 660 0.16 -10.81 -28.76
CA THR A 660 1.05 -11.95 -29.01
C THR A 660 2.44 -11.71 -28.44
N VAL A 661 2.98 -12.71 -27.74
CA VAL A 661 4.37 -12.72 -27.26
C VAL A 661 5.16 -13.75 -28.07
N GLU A 662 6.35 -13.39 -28.53
CA GLU A 662 7.22 -14.26 -29.35
C GLU A 662 8.61 -14.44 -28.73
N VAL A 663 9.16 -15.65 -28.84
CA VAL A 663 10.56 -15.96 -28.51
C VAL A 663 11.21 -16.84 -29.58
N ASP A 664 12.48 -16.58 -29.90
CA ASP A 664 13.29 -17.46 -30.75
C ASP A 664 14.05 -18.47 -29.88
N LEU A 665 13.77 -19.76 -30.08
CA LEU A 665 14.40 -20.88 -29.37
C LEU A 665 15.36 -21.64 -30.30
N GLN A 666 16.49 -22.14 -29.79
CA GLN A 666 17.50 -22.84 -30.60
C GLN A 666 17.85 -24.22 -30.01
N PHE A 667 17.60 -25.29 -30.78
CA PHE A 667 17.79 -26.66 -30.32
C PHE A 667 18.96 -27.35 -31.03
N ASN A 668 19.90 -27.89 -30.25
CA ASN A 668 21.21 -28.34 -30.75
C ASN A 668 21.35 -29.87 -30.92
N GLU A 669 20.34 -30.68 -30.57
CA GLU A 669 20.36 -32.15 -30.73
C GLU A 669 19.10 -32.65 -31.46
N ASP A 670 19.20 -33.80 -32.14
CA ASP A 670 18.04 -34.47 -32.79
C ASP A 670 17.00 -34.87 -31.73
N GLY A 671 15.75 -34.41 -31.86
CA GLY A 671 14.75 -34.61 -30.82
C GLY A 671 13.32 -34.18 -31.15
N ARG A 672 12.45 -34.30 -30.14
CA ARG A 672 11.08 -33.74 -30.13
C ARG A 672 10.95 -32.95 -28.83
N TYR A 673 10.95 -31.62 -28.92
CA TYR A 673 11.00 -30.73 -27.78
C TYR A 673 9.61 -30.16 -27.51
N GLU A 674 9.10 -30.42 -26.30
CA GLU A 674 7.88 -29.78 -25.80
C GLU A 674 8.22 -28.38 -25.28
N ILE A 675 7.36 -27.42 -25.61
CA ILE A 675 7.46 -26.02 -25.21
C ILE A 675 6.14 -25.67 -24.54
N VAL A 676 6.20 -25.10 -23.34
CA VAL A 676 5.05 -24.78 -22.48
C VAL A 676 5.05 -23.30 -22.16
N ALA A 677 3.89 -22.64 -22.27
CA ALA A 677 3.70 -21.25 -21.85
C ALA A 677 2.25 -21.05 -21.39
N GLY A 678 2.02 -20.45 -20.21
CA GLY A 678 0.69 -20.20 -19.65
C GLY A 678 -0.24 -21.42 -19.63
N GLY A 679 0.29 -22.60 -19.29
CA GLY A 679 -0.45 -23.87 -19.25
C GLY A 679 -0.75 -24.50 -20.62
N GLN A 680 -0.55 -23.81 -21.74
CA GLN A 680 -0.60 -24.40 -23.09
C GLN A 680 0.72 -25.11 -23.40
N SER A 681 0.67 -26.22 -24.16
CA SER A 681 1.87 -26.89 -24.68
C SER A 681 1.84 -27.10 -26.19
N THR A 682 2.99 -26.95 -26.82
CA THR A 682 3.22 -27.20 -28.24
C THR A 682 4.51 -27.99 -28.44
N THR A 683 4.92 -28.26 -29.68
CA THR A 683 6.11 -29.10 -29.92
C THR A 683 6.80 -28.85 -31.26
N VAL A 684 8.12 -28.62 -31.22
CA VAL A 684 9.00 -28.65 -32.39
C VAL A 684 9.67 -30.02 -32.58
N THR A 685 9.89 -30.42 -33.84
CA THR A 685 10.73 -31.58 -34.21
C THR A 685 12.10 -31.09 -34.67
N VAL A 686 13.18 -31.60 -34.10
CA VAL A 686 14.55 -31.19 -34.44
C VAL A 686 15.24 -32.37 -35.13
N GLY A 687 15.73 -32.13 -36.36
CA GLY A 687 16.26 -33.15 -37.25
C GLY A 687 15.21 -34.18 -37.72
N GLY A 688 15.70 -35.25 -38.34
CA GLY A 688 14.86 -36.38 -38.74
C GLY A 688 15.40 -37.22 -39.90
N VAL A 689 15.35 -38.54 -39.73
CA VAL A 689 15.95 -39.57 -40.62
C VAL A 689 15.47 -39.54 -42.09
N LEU A 690 14.45 -38.75 -42.43
CA LEU A 690 13.95 -38.60 -43.79
C LEU A 690 14.72 -37.52 -44.60
N GLY A 691 15.16 -36.43 -43.98
CA GLY A 691 15.89 -35.35 -44.70
C GLY A 691 17.20 -35.84 -45.31
N SER A 692 17.92 -36.72 -44.59
CA SER A 692 19.18 -37.32 -45.04
C SER A 692 19.02 -38.32 -46.20
N ILE A 693 17.81 -38.67 -46.62
CA ILE A 693 17.57 -39.63 -47.72
C ILE A 693 17.51 -38.90 -49.08
N GLU A 694 16.96 -37.68 -49.13
CA GLU A 694 16.83 -36.92 -50.38
C GLU A 694 18.14 -36.21 -50.79
N SER A 695 19.02 -35.91 -49.84
CA SER A 695 20.32 -35.25 -50.10
C SER A 695 21.45 -36.20 -50.54
N MET A 696 21.20 -37.53 -50.63
CA MET A 696 22.19 -38.51 -51.11
C MET A 696 22.03 -38.85 -52.60
N PRO A 697 22.87 -38.30 -53.51
CA PRO A 697 22.82 -38.62 -54.94
C PRO A 697 23.33 -40.05 -55.21
N GLY A 698 22.44 -41.05 -55.08
CA GLY A 698 22.74 -42.43 -55.51
C GLY A 698 21.72 -43.51 -55.14
N PHE A 699 20.93 -43.36 -54.07
CA PHE A 699 20.15 -44.47 -53.49
C PHE A 699 18.70 -44.62 -53.98
N GLY A 700 18.51 -44.59 -55.30
CA GLY A 700 17.25 -44.94 -55.93
C GLY A 700 16.87 -46.43 -55.76
N GLY A 701 15.98 -46.73 -54.81
CA GLY A 701 15.02 -47.84 -54.94
C GLY A 701 15.21 -49.14 -54.14
N ILE A 702 16.09 -49.22 -53.14
CA ILE A 702 16.32 -50.50 -52.38
C ILE A 702 15.98 -50.41 -50.87
N ALA A 703 16.06 -49.24 -50.23
CA ALA A 703 15.91 -49.12 -48.77
C ALA A 703 14.57 -49.64 -48.20
N GLY A 704 13.46 -49.43 -48.92
CA GLY A 704 12.11 -49.79 -48.45
C GLY A 704 11.87 -51.29 -48.18
N VAL A 705 12.68 -52.18 -48.77
CA VAL A 705 12.55 -53.63 -48.57
C VAL A 705 13.10 -54.08 -47.22
N VAL A 706 14.13 -53.42 -46.70
CA VAL A 706 14.79 -53.81 -45.45
C VAL A 706 13.96 -53.38 -44.23
N ALA A 707 13.42 -52.16 -44.24
CA ALA A 707 12.56 -51.66 -43.17
C ALA A 707 11.31 -52.54 -42.96
N LEU A 708 10.65 -52.95 -44.05
CA LEU A 708 9.47 -53.81 -44.01
C LEU A 708 9.77 -55.22 -43.45
N ALA A 709 10.97 -55.75 -43.74
CA ALA A 709 11.41 -57.04 -43.22
C ALA A 709 11.66 -57.01 -41.69
N VAL A 710 12.24 -55.92 -41.17
CA VAL A 710 12.43 -55.73 -39.72
C VAL A 710 11.08 -55.56 -39.01
N ALA A 711 10.16 -54.78 -39.57
CA ALA A 711 8.81 -54.61 -39.02
C ALA A 711 8.05 -55.94 -38.90
N LEU A 712 8.05 -56.79 -39.94
CA LEU A 712 7.42 -58.11 -39.87
C LEU A 712 8.07 -59.04 -38.83
N ALA A 713 9.39 -58.97 -38.65
CA ALA A 713 10.10 -59.78 -37.67
C ALA A 713 9.67 -59.46 -36.23
N VAL A 714 9.53 -58.18 -35.89
CA VAL A 714 9.08 -57.74 -34.56
C VAL A 714 7.64 -58.20 -34.28
N VAL A 715 6.73 -58.03 -35.23
CA VAL A 715 5.31 -58.44 -35.11
C VAL A 715 5.16 -59.96 -34.94
N LEU A 716 6.02 -60.77 -35.57
CA LEU A 716 6.01 -62.22 -35.43
C LEU A 716 6.58 -62.72 -34.09
N VAL A 717 7.55 -62.01 -33.50
CA VAL A 717 8.10 -62.35 -32.16
C VAL A 717 7.15 -61.91 -31.04
N GLY A 718 6.47 -60.76 -31.19
CA GLY A 718 5.51 -60.24 -30.20
C GLY A 718 4.27 -61.13 -29.97
N ARG A 719 3.98 -62.10 -30.86
CA ARG A 719 2.84 -63.03 -30.75
C ARG A 719 3.16 -64.37 -30.07
N ARG A 720 4.31 -64.50 -29.39
CA ARG A 720 4.68 -65.69 -28.58
C ARG A 720 5.36 -65.36 -27.25
N ARG A 721 4.67 -64.58 -26.40
CA ARG A 721 4.77 -64.65 -24.94
C ARG A 721 3.38 -64.56 -24.33
#